data_AF-A0A1E1XD21-F1
#
_entry.id   AF-A0A1E1XD21-F1
#
_cell.length_a   1.000
_cell.length_b   1.000
_cell.length_c   1.000
_cell.angle_alpha   90.00
_cell.angle_beta   90.00
_cell.angle_gamma   90.00
#
_symmetry.space_group_name_H-M   'P 1'
#
loop_
_entity.id
_entity.type
_entity.pdbx_description
1 polymer ?
#
loop_
_entity_poly.entity_id
_entity_poly.type
_entity_poly.pdbx_seq_one_letter_code
_entity_poly.pdbx_strand_id
1 'polypeptide(L)'
;SILTERILLREALWMMRGTKELFVFSWNGTRFVVNDKFMLSHVTQTAVKNTLEEICRHASHVAHLLDFVSSVVGSGMSETVVGTLTLQAFANSVLEQLAPYNRRLVYLEERVMEQKDTLTLAMLLEEMEPYFELVSHIYCIYCSAVSPASPANRVESTVKLLRALEQALESATIVSQKNVLPQTVNLYLDTAKPYIDFIDELSSSGKLVDPYQEFPIRRTADIALEDPRYWKESLYICESSCLDSVLGSHYVSLTSAGKSMEHLTHATQSKKDVLKSKPGMLYASIVHSSGCLGSKLESKADEARALESVEKISMEMEEWSRKVGCYGLINLKPGKKPEDSSSEPYSFTCRLPQIQHAIRNAVAERCSQNSAKFLHYLKSVCELSGQIEVIHNHFLMFAGDIMHSFATEMFSKLLSKTPEMWQNLSFLNFALQEALSWHSIASPFLKNLSMRLRRSSPKMWLDGFDNVVFAYSVSWPITIVLTETSLSLYNCIFVFLCKVKCAKFALEELHFQELCCRERETVSLKQNAHFLQLLRFQALSFLNSFHACLMQEVLHSSKLVFDEELHGATDLDTVIKCHEDFVAKLYRQCLLSEPFVELREVILSLLQLCIKLHVLWNRGIENILLSDVRSIHDNFNKHHVKFKHLARLYVSRGYVESSHLLTFALSMQSLQPLEI
;
A
#
# COMPACT_ATOMS: atom_id res chain seq x y z
N SER A 1 -30.83 7.36 -63.89
CA SER A 1 -30.37 6.25 -64.76
C SER A 1 -31.09 4.97 -64.37
N ILE A 2 -31.39 4.08 -65.33
CA ILE A 2 -31.96 2.76 -65.02
C ILE A 2 -30.79 1.86 -64.63
N LEU A 3 -30.76 1.39 -63.38
CA LEU A 3 -29.73 0.47 -62.88
C LEU A 3 -30.24 -0.97 -62.96
N THR A 4 -29.33 -1.91 -63.18
CA THR A 4 -29.60 -3.34 -62.96
C THR A 4 -29.46 -3.68 -61.48
N GLU A 5 -30.31 -4.57 -60.95
CA GLU A 5 -30.29 -5.02 -59.55
C GLU A 5 -28.89 -5.53 -59.12
N ARG A 6 -28.13 -6.11 -60.04
CA ARG A 6 -26.75 -6.55 -59.79
C ARG A 6 -25.79 -5.43 -59.40
N ILE A 7 -25.89 -4.27 -60.04
CA ILE A 7 -25.04 -3.11 -59.71
C ILE A 7 -25.43 -2.59 -58.33
N LEU A 8 -26.73 -2.61 -58.02
CA LEU A 8 -27.26 -2.24 -56.72
C LEU A 8 -26.74 -3.16 -55.61
N LEU A 9 -26.72 -4.49 -55.83
CA LEU A 9 -26.18 -5.46 -54.88
C LEU A 9 -24.69 -5.23 -54.60
N ARG A 10 -23.89 -4.97 -55.63
CA ARG A 10 -22.45 -4.70 -55.48
C ARG A 10 -22.21 -3.39 -54.72
N GLU A 11 -22.94 -2.33 -55.05
CA GLU A 11 -22.88 -1.05 -54.33
C GLU A 11 -23.32 -1.20 -52.87
N ALA A 12 -24.34 -2.03 -52.59
CA ALA A 12 -24.80 -2.31 -51.23
C ALA A 12 -23.76 -3.09 -50.41
N LEU A 13 -23.08 -4.07 -51.01
CA LEU A 13 -21.97 -4.80 -50.38
C LEU A 13 -20.79 -3.88 -50.06
N TRP A 14 -20.43 -2.99 -50.99
CA TRP A 14 -19.37 -1.99 -50.74
C TRP A 14 -19.77 -0.99 -49.66
N MET A 15 -21.02 -0.51 -49.65
CA MET A 15 -21.54 0.33 -48.57
C MET A 15 -21.45 -0.36 -47.20
N MET A 16 -21.88 -1.62 -47.12
CA MET A 16 -21.80 -2.42 -45.88
C MET A 16 -20.36 -2.66 -45.41
N ARG A 17 -19.39 -2.64 -46.34
CA ARG A 17 -17.96 -2.69 -46.03
C ARG A 17 -17.39 -1.34 -45.54
N GLY A 18 -18.16 -0.25 -45.65
CA GLY A 18 -17.79 1.08 -45.17
C GLY A 18 -17.20 2.02 -46.24
N THR A 19 -17.30 1.70 -47.54
CA THR A 19 -16.84 2.63 -48.59
C THR A 19 -17.77 3.84 -48.71
N LYS A 20 -17.20 5.04 -48.61
CA LYS A 20 -17.96 6.31 -48.56
C LYS A 20 -18.27 6.90 -49.95
N GLU A 21 -17.51 6.52 -50.97
CA GLU A 21 -17.69 6.99 -52.35
C GLU A 21 -18.48 5.98 -53.17
N LEU A 22 -19.80 6.19 -53.28
CA LEU A 22 -20.71 5.29 -53.99
C LEU A 22 -21.67 6.10 -54.89
N PHE A 23 -22.17 5.47 -55.96
CA PHE A 23 -23.10 6.09 -56.89
C PHE A 23 -24.53 6.05 -56.36
N VAL A 24 -24.91 4.91 -55.77
CA VAL A 24 -26.25 4.69 -55.21
C VAL A 24 -26.41 5.37 -53.85
N PHE A 25 -25.34 5.42 -53.06
CA PHE A 25 -25.36 5.89 -51.69
C PHE A 25 -24.43 7.10 -51.52
N SER A 26 -24.87 8.09 -50.74
CA SER A 26 -24.04 9.25 -50.38
C SER A 26 -23.75 9.25 -48.88
N TRP A 27 -22.52 9.59 -48.50
CA TRP A 27 -22.13 9.79 -47.10
C TRP A 27 -22.28 11.26 -46.72
N ASN A 28 -23.15 11.58 -45.76
CA ASN A 28 -23.40 12.97 -45.33
C ASN A 28 -22.52 13.43 -44.15
N GLY A 29 -21.51 12.64 -43.77
CA GLY A 29 -20.67 12.85 -42.58
C GLY A 29 -21.13 12.08 -41.33
N THR A 30 -22.41 11.70 -41.24
CA THR A 30 -22.98 11.00 -40.07
C THR A 30 -23.73 9.71 -40.41
N ARG A 31 -24.24 9.56 -41.63
CA ARG A 31 -24.97 8.38 -42.10
C ARG A 31 -24.92 8.25 -43.62
N PHE A 32 -25.11 7.04 -44.11
CA PHE A 32 -25.42 6.78 -45.51
C PHE A 32 -26.85 7.20 -45.85
N VAL A 33 -27.03 7.82 -47.01
CA VAL A 33 -28.32 8.24 -47.54
C VAL A 33 -28.46 7.73 -48.97
N VAL A 34 -29.61 7.14 -49.29
CA VAL A 34 -29.94 6.65 -50.64
C VAL A 34 -30.13 7.83 -51.60
N ASN A 35 -29.43 7.83 -52.73
CA ASN A 35 -29.55 8.87 -53.75
C ASN A 35 -30.85 8.69 -54.56
N ASP A 36 -31.60 9.77 -54.79
CA ASP A 36 -32.85 9.73 -55.56
C ASP A 36 -32.63 9.62 -57.10
N LYS A 37 -31.39 9.48 -57.56
CA LYS A 37 -30.99 9.62 -58.99
C LYS A 37 -31.06 8.32 -59.81
N PHE A 38 -31.53 7.22 -59.23
CA PHE A 38 -31.63 5.92 -59.91
C PHE A 38 -33.03 5.30 -59.85
N MET A 39 -33.35 4.46 -60.84
CA MET A 39 -34.62 3.72 -60.94
C MET A 39 -34.31 2.25 -61.27
N LEU A 40 -35.05 1.32 -60.66
CA LEU A 40 -35.04 -0.10 -61.03
C LEU A 40 -36.24 -0.38 -61.95
N SER A 41 -36.07 -1.31 -62.90
CA SER A 41 -37.11 -1.64 -63.89
C SER A 41 -38.30 -2.44 -63.33
N HIS A 42 -38.13 -3.10 -62.18
CA HIS A 42 -39.05 -4.13 -61.67
C HIS A 42 -39.59 -3.84 -60.26
N VAL A 43 -39.20 -2.73 -59.61
CA VAL A 43 -39.66 -2.33 -58.26
C VAL A 43 -39.93 -0.84 -58.19
N THR A 44 -40.93 -0.45 -57.40
CA THR A 44 -41.22 0.97 -57.13
C THR A 44 -40.10 1.64 -56.34
N GLN A 45 -39.81 2.90 -56.68
CA GLN A 45 -38.72 3.66 -56.05
C GLN A 45 -38.89 3.80 -54.53
N THR A 46 -40.12 3.86 -54.03
CA THR A 46 -40.44 3.93 -52.60
C THR A 46 -40.11 2.63 -51.84
N ALA A 47 -40.43 1.47 -52.41
CA ALA A 47 -40.13 0.18 -51.78
C ALA A 47 -38.62 -0.10 -51.72
N VAL A 48 -37.90 0.24 -52.80
CA VAL A 48 -36.43 0.15 -52.84
C VAL A 48 -35.80 1.10 -51.83
N LYS A 49 -36.31 2.32 -51.70
CA LYS A 49 -35.77 3.30 -50.75
C LYS A 49 -35.94 2.83 -49.30
N ASN A 50 -37.13 2.35 -48.92
CA ASN A 50 -37.38 1.88 -47.56
C ASN A 50 -36.50 0.69 -47.17
N THR A 51 -36.31 -0.28 -48.07
CA THR A 51 -35.45 -1.45 -47.84
C THR A 51 -33.98 -1.06 -47.74
N LEU A 52 -33.50 -0.16 -48.61
CA LEU A 52 -32.12 0.31 -48.58
C LEU A 52 -31.81 1.23 -47.39
N GLU A 53 -32.78 2.01 -46.89
CA GLU A 53 -32.60 2.87 -45.72
C GLU A 53 -32.30 2.08 -44.44
N GLU A 54 -32.86 0.87 -44.31
CA GLU A 54 -32.55 -0.04 -43.21
C GLU A 54 -31.10 -0.53 -43.26
N ILE A 55 -30.61 -0.87 -44.46
CA ILE A 55 -29.20 -1.26 -44.65
C ILE A 55 -28.29 -0.05 -44.41
N CYS A 56 -28.69 1.14 -44.85
CA CYS A 56 -27.93 2.38 -44.63
C CYS A 56 -27.71 2.65 -43.14
N ARG A 57 -28.71 2.41 -42.28
CA ARG A 57 -28.56 2.54 -40.81
C ARG A 57 -27.44 1.64 -40.28
N HIS A 58 -27.48 0.35 -40.60
CA HIS A 58 -26.49 -0.61 -40.13
C HIS A 58 -25.10 -0.38 -40.74
N ALA A 59 -25.02 -0.07 -42.03
CA ALA A 59 -23.77 0.29 -42.69
C ALA A 59 -23.15 1.57 -42.09
N SER A 60 -23.99 2.52 -41.64
CA SER A 60 -23.50 3.71 -40.93
C SER A 60 -22.87 3.34 -39.59
N HIS A 61 -23.48 2.43 -38.84
CA HIS A 61 -22.90 1.92 -37.59
C HIS A 61 -21.51 1.28 -37.83
N VAL A 62 -21.40 0.42 -38.85
CA VAL A 62 -20.11 -0.20 -39.22
C VAL A 62 -19.07 0.86 -39.63
N ALA A 63 -19.45 1.84 -40.44
CA ALA A 63 -18.54 2.91 -40.86
C ALA A 63 -18.00 3.72 -39.69
N HIS A 64 -18.84 4.07 -38.70
CA HIS A 64 -18.40 4.76 -37.48
C HIS A 64 -17.47 3.91 -36.63
N LEU A 65 -17.76 2.61 -36.48
CA LEU A 65 -16.89 1.68 -35.74
C LEU A 65 -15.52 1.52 -36.41
N LEU A 66 -15.47 1.44 -37.74
CA LEU A 66 -14.21 1.36 -38.50
C LEU A 66 -13.44 2.69 -38.48
N ASP A 67 -14.12 3.83 -38.60
CA ASP A 67 -13.51 5.16 -38.42
C ASP A 67 -12.89 5.29 -37.02
N PHE A 68 -13.60 4.83 -35.97
CA PHE A 68 -13.07 4.78 -34.62
C PHE A 68 -11.81 3.90 -34.51
N VAL A 69 -11.85 2.65 -35.00
CA VAL A 69 -10.70 1.76 -34.96
C VAL A 69 -9.50 2.36 -35.71
N SER A 70 -9.73 2.95 -36.89
CA SER A 70 -8.67 3.60 -37.66
C SER A 70 -8.11 4.84 -36.97
N SER A 71 -8.93 5.61 -36.24
CA SER A 71 -8.47 6.75 -35.43
C SER A 71 -7.57 6.32 -34.28
N VAL A 72 -7.89 5.20 -33.62
CA VAL A 72 -7.12 4.66 -32.51
C VAL A 72 -5.80 4.09 -33.01
N VAL A 73 -5.76 3.42 -34.17
CA VAL A 73 -4.51 2.87 -34.72
C VAL A 73 -3.64 3.93 -35.41
N GLY A 74 -4.24 4.94 -36.05
CA GLY A 74 -3.54 6.05 -36.70
C GLY A 74 -2.83 7.01 -35.73
N SER A 75 -3.16 6.94 -34.44
CA SER A 75 -2.54 7.75 -33.39
C SER A 75 -1.06 7.47 -33.14
N GLY A 76 -0.51 6.35 -33.63
CA GLY A 76 0.89 5.98 -33.42
C GLY A 76 1.91 6.94 -34.05
N MET A 77 1.49 7.87 -34.91
CA MET A 77 2.39 8.78 -35.67
C MET A 77 2.20 10.28 -35.35
N SER A 78 1.24 10.66 -34.50
CA SER A 78 0.98 12.06 -34.14
C SER A 78 0.82 12.21 -32.63
N GLU A 79 1.66 13.05 -32.00
CA GLU A 79 1.75 13.29 -30.54
C GLU A 79 0.45 13.82 -29.89
N THR A 80 -0.59 14.12 -30.67
CA THR A 80 -1.78 14.86 -30.22
C THR A 80 -2.99 14.01 -29.82
N VAL A 81 -3.06 12.72 -30.17
CA VAL A 81 -4.20 11.85 -29.78
C VAL A 81 -3.70 10.48 -29.34
N VAL A 82 -2.93 10.42 -28.26
CA VAL A 82 -2.37 9.15 -27.77
C VAL A 82 -3.48 8.32 -27.10
N GLY A 83 -3.98 7.28 -27.78
CA GLY A 83 -4.98 6.35 -27.24
C GLY A 83 -4.40 5.46 -26.13
N THR A 84 -5.18 5.21 -25.07
CA THR A 84 -4.79 4.35 -23.93
C THR A 84 -4.78 2.86 -24.31
N LEU A 85 -4.11 1.97 -23.57
CA LEU A 85 -4.10 0.53 -23.91
C LEU A 85 -5.48 -0.09 -23.74
N THR A 86 -6.28 0.36 -22.76
CA THR A 86 -7.67 -0.11 -22.62
C THR A 86 -8.54 0.29 -23.82
N LEU A 87 -8.33 1.49 -24.38
CA LEU A 87 -9.06 1.93 -25.57
C LEU A 87 -8.64 1.15 -26.82
N GLN A 88 -7.34 0.84 -26.94
CA GLN A 88 -6.82 -0.03 -28.00
C GLN A 88 -7.36 -1.46 -27.89
N ALA A 89 -7.44 -2.01 -26.67
CA ALA A 89 -8.01 -3.33 -26.43
C ALA A 89 -9.51 -3.38 -26.79
N PHE A 90 -10.26 -2.33 -26.44
CA PHE A 90 -11.65 -2.18 -26.86
C PHE A 90 -11.78 -2.13 -28.39
N ALA A 91 -10.97 -1.32 -29.07
CA ALA A 91 -10.96 -1.23 -30.53
C ALA A 91 -10.63 -2.59 -31.20
N ASN A 92 -9.66 -3.33 -30.65
CA ASN A 92 -9.34 -4.67 -31.14
C ASN A 92 -10.49 -5.66 -30.93
N SER A 93 -11.13 -5.66 -29.76
CA SER A 93 -12.27 -6.55 -29.49
C SER A 93 -13.48 -6.23 -30.39
N VAL A 94 -13.76 -4.95 -30.67
CA VAL A 94 -14.75 -4.54 -31.67
C VAL A 94 -14.41 -5.11 -33.05
N LEU A 95 -13.16 -5.03 -33.48
CA LEU A 95 -12.72 -5.56 -34.76
C LEU A 95 -12.83 -7.09 -34.84
N GLU A 96 -12.48 -7.80 -33.76
CA GLU A 96 -12.65 -9.26 -33.67
C GLU A 96 -14.13 -9.68 -33.74
N GLN A 97 -15.03 -8.93 -33.10
CA GLN A 97 -16.47 -9.20 -33.16
C GLN A 97 -17.11 -8.85 -34.51
N LEU A 98 -16.52 -7.94 -35.27
CA LEU A 98 -16.93 -7.65 -36.65
C LEU A 98 -16.36 -8.65 -37.68
N ALA A 99 -15.43 -9.53 -37.28
CA ALA A 99 -14.82 -10.49 -38.20
C ALA A 99 -15.82 -11.48 -38.84
N PRO A 100 -16.81 -12.05 -38.12
CA PRO A 100 -17.84 -12.91 -38.73
C PRO A 100 -18.68 -12.17 -39.78
N TYR A 101 -19.06 -10.92 -39.49
CA TYR A 101 -19.77 -10.05 -40.42
C TYR A 101 -18.96 -9.81 -41.70
N ASN A 102 -17.68 -9.46 -41.56
CA ASN A 102 -16.78 -9.23 -42.70
C ASN A 102 -16.54 -10.50 -43.52
N ARG A 103 -16.35 -11.66 -42.87
CA ARG A 103 -16.22 -12.95 -43.59
C ARG A 103 -17.48 -13.26 -44.40
N ARG A 104 -18.67 -12.98 -43.86
CA ARG A 104 -19.92 -13.21 -44.59
C ARG A 104 -20.06 -12.27 -45.78
N LEU A 105 -19.69 -10.99 -45.63
CA LEU A 105 -19.67 -10.03 -46.73
C LEU A 105 -18.74 -10.45 -47.87
N VAL A 106 -17.54 -10.95 -47.55
CA VAL A 106 -16.58 -11.43 -48.57
C VAL A 106 -17.15 -12.63 -49.33
N TYR A 107 -17.73 -13.59 -48.62
CA TYR A 107 -18.40 -14.74 -49.24
C TYR A 107 -19.55 -14.32 -50.18
N LEU A 108 -20.34 -13.33 -49.77
CA LEU A 108 -21.42 -12.77 -50.61
C LEU A 108 -20.88 -12.03 -51.83
N GLU A 109 -19.78 -11.29 -51.69
CA GLU A 109 -19.10 -10.63 -52.80
C GLU A 109 -18.59 -11.64 -53.83
N GLU A 110 -17.96 -12.73 -53.38
CA GLU A 110 -17.53 -13.84 -54.24
C GLU A 110 -18.71 -14.46 -54.99
N ARG A 111 -19.84 -14.73 -54.31
CA ARG A 111 -21.07 -15.27 -54.95
C ARG A 111 -21.62 -14.36 -56.04
N VAL A 112 -21.63 -13.04 -55.82
CA VAL A 112 -22.09 -12.05 -56.81
C VAL A 112 -21.15 -11.97 -58.02
N MET A 113 -19.86 -12.27 -57.82
CA MET A 113 -18.84 -12.29 -58.86
C MET A 113 -18.84 -13.59 -59.68
N GLU A 114 -19.06 -14.75 -59.06
CA GLU A 114 -19.03 -16.07 -59.72
C GLU A 114 -20.23 -16.35 -60.63
N GLN A 115 -21.37 -15.66 -60.45
CA GLN A 115 -22.58 -15.76 -61.29
C GLN A 115 -23.21 -17.16 -61.39
N LYS A 116 -22.93 -18.08 -60.46
CA LYS A 116 -23.47 -19.45 -60.50
C LYS A 116 -24.94 -19.52 -60.08
N ASP A 117 -25.38 -18.64 -59.17
CA ASP A 117 -26.74 -18.59 -58.62
C ASP A 117 -27.35 -17.18 -58.68
N THR A 118 -28.69 -17.09 -58.68
CA THR A 118 -29.41 -15.81 -58.59
C THR A 118 -29.44 -15.30 -57.14
N LEU A 119 -28.74 -14.21 -56.85
CA LEU A 119 -28.83 -13.48 -55.58
C LEU A 119 -29.69 -12.23 -55.78
N THR A 120 -30.74 -12.06 -54.95
CA THR A 120 -31.60 -10.87 -54.94
C THR A 120 -31.34 -9.99 -53.72
N LEU A 121 -31.83 -8.75 -53.73
CA LEU A 121 -31.69 -7.84 -52.58
C LEU A 121 -32.32 -8.40 -51.29
N ALA A 122 -33.43 -9.12 -51.41
CA ALA A 122 -34.11 -9.76 -50.27
C ALA A 122 -33.28 -10.90 -49.67
N MET A 123 -32.67 -11.75 -50.51
CA MET A 123 -31.79 -12.84 -50.05
C MET A 123 -30.54 -12.30 -49.36
N LEU A 124 -29.98 -11.18 -49.85
CA LEU A 124 -28.86 -10.50 -49.19
C LEU A 124 -29.24 -10.00 -47.79
N LEU A 125 -30.45 -9.44 -47.65
CA LEU A 125 -30.96 -8.95 -46.37
C LEU A 125 -31.16 -10.09 -45.36
N GLU A 126 -31.83 -11.17 -45.77
CA GLU A 126 -32.06 -12.35 -44.92
C GLU A 126 -30.75 -12.98 -44.42
N GLU A 127 -29.71 -13.04 -45.28
CA GLU A 127 -28.42 -13.60 -44.88
C GLU A 127 -27.60 -12.69 -43.94
N MET A 128 -27.86 -11.38 -43.96
CA MET A 128 -27.13 -10.39 -43.15
C MET A 128 -27.86 -9.99 -41.86
N GLU A 129 -29.18 -10.22 -41.78
CA GLU A 129 -30.04 -9.91 -40.64
C GLU A 129 -29.48 -10.38 -39.28
N PRO A 130 -28.94 -11.61 -39.12
CA PRO A 130 -28.41 -12.08 -37.84
C PRO A 130 -27.24 -11.25 -37.30
N TYR A 131 -26.51 -10.53 -38.17
CA TYR A 131 -25.37 -9.72 -37.79
C TYR A 131 -25.74 -8.26 -37.49
N PHE A 132 -26.89 -7.79 -37.97
CA PHE A 132 -27.35 -6.42 -37.78
C PHE A 132 -27.66 -6.10 -36.31
N GLU A 133 -28.24 -7.05 -35.57
CA GLU A 133 -28.47 -6.91 -34.13
C GLU A 133 -27.14 -6.74 -33.37
N LEU A 134 -26.13 -7.54 -33.71
CA LEU A 134 -24.80 -7.47 -33.10
C LEU A 134 -24.12 -6.12 -33.36
N VAL A 135 -24.12 -5.67 -34.61
CA VAL A 135 -23.51 -4.39 -35.02
C VAL A 135 -24.19 -3.21 -34.32
N SER A 136 -25.53 -3.20 -34.26
CA SER A 136 -26.28 -2.14 -33.57
C SER A 136 -26.00 -2.12 -32.07
N HIS A 137 -25.89 -3.30 -31.43
CA HIS A 137 -25.54 -3.38 -30.01
C HIS A 137 -24.14 -2.83 -29.73
N ILE A 138 -23.13 -3.24 -30.49
CA ILE A 138 -21.75 -2.75 -30.35
C ILE A 138 -21.68 -1.23 -30.58
N TYR A 139 -22.42 -0.72 -31.57
CA TYR A 139 -22.48 0.71 -31.84
C TYR A 139 -23.13 1.51 -30.70
N CYS A 140 -24.17 0.98 -30.05
CA CYS A 140 -24.76 1.60 -28.86
C CYS A 140 -23.75 1.68 -27.70
N ILE A 141 -22.96 0.63 -27.47
CA ILE A 141 -21.88 0.61 -26.47
C ILE A 141 -20.80 1.64 -26.83
N TYR A 142 -20.39 1.70 -28.10
CA TYR A 142 -19.44 2.70 -28.58
C TYR A 142 -19.93 4.13 -28.31
N CYS A 143 -21.20 4.44 -28.63
CA CYS A 143 -21.78 5.76 -28.40
C CYS A 143 -21.82 6.16 -26.91
N SER A 144 -22.07 5.21 -26.01
CA SER A 144 -22.13 5.47 -24.56
C SER A 144 -20.73 5.63 -23.95
N ALA A 145 -19.76 4.83 -24.41
CA ALA A 145 -18.40 4.84 -23.90
C ALA A 145 -17.55 5.99 -24.46
N VAL A 146 -17.60 6.20 -25.77
CA VAL A 146 -16.75 7.13 -26.53
C VAL A 146 -17.59 8.34 -26.98
N SER A 147 -18.09 9.10 -26.00
CA SER A 147 -18.78 10.36 -26.27
C SER A 147 -17.76 11.47 -26.63
N PRO A 148 -18.05 12.35 -27.62
CA PRO A 148 -17.12 13.39 -28.10
C PRO A 148 -16.75 14.44 -27.04
N ALA A 149 -17.50 14.53 -25.93
CA ALA A 149 -17.11 15.28 -24.74
C ALA A 149 -16.17 14.44 -23.86
N SER A 150 -15.00 14.05 -24.40
CA SER A 150 -14.03 13.24 -23.66
C SER A 150 -13.55 14.00 -22.42
N PRO A 151 -13.48 13.36 -21.24
CA PRO A 151 -12.85 13.96 -20.07
C PRO A 151 -11.39 14.28 -20.38
N ALA A 152 -10.88 15.37 -19.80
CA ALA A 152 -9.50 15.80 -19.98
C ALA A 152 -8.48 14.82 -19.35
N ASN A 153 -8.94 13.97 -18.42
CA ASN A 153 -8.12 13.02 -17.68
C ASN A 153 -8.22 11.60 -18.26
N ARG A 154 -7.06 10.99 -18.56
CA ARG A 154 -6.96 9.65 -19.16
C ARG A 154 -7.54 8.53 -18.27
N VAL A 155 -7.35 8.64 -16.95
CA VAL A 155 -7.91 7.70 -15.96
C VAL A 155 -9.44 7.75 -15.98
N GLU A 156 -10.03 8.95 -16.01
CA GLU A 156 -11.48 9.11 -16.11
C GLU A 156 -12.03 8.52 -17.41
N SER A 157 -11.31 8.67 -18.54
CA SER A 157 -11.69 8.05 -19.81
C SER A 157 -11.74 6.52 -19.70
N THR A 158 -10.72 5.89 -19.11
CA THR A 158 -10.66 4.43 -18.93
C THR A 158 -11.74 3.94 -17.97
N VAL A 159 -11.95 4.62 -16.83
CA VAL A 159 -13.00 4.26 -15.87
C VAL A 159 -14.40 4.44 -16.47
N LYS A 160 -14.60 5.49 -17.27
CA LYS A 160 -15.87 5.70 -18.00
C LYS A 160 -16.13 4.59 -19.02
N LEU A 161 -15.12 4.17 -19.77
CA LEU A 161 -15.21 3.07 -20.73
C LEU A 161 -15.61 1.76 -20.02
N LEU A 162 -14.91 1.39 -18.95
CA LEU A 162 -15.23 0.17 -18.19
C LEU A 162 -16.64 0.24 -17.59
N ARG A 163 -17.04 1.39 -17.01
CA ARG A 163 -18.38 1.57 -16.44
C ARG A 163 -19.48 1.49 -17.50
N ALA A 164 -19.26 2.04 -18.70
CA ALA A 164 -20.21 1.93 -19.81
C ALA A 164 -20.39 0.47 -20.27
N LEU A 165 -19.32 -0.32 -20.27
CA LEU A 165 -19.37 -1.76 -20.56
C LEU A 165 -20.09 -2.54 -19.45
N GLU A 166 -19.87 -2.19 -18.18
CA GLU A 166 -20.59 -2.78 -17.05
C GLU A 166 -22.10 -2.50 -17.14
N GLN A 167 -22.51 -1.27 -17.42
CA GLN A 167 -23.91 -0.90 -17.65
C GLN A 167 -24.52 -1.64 -18.83
N ALA A 168 -23.75 -1.79 -19.92
CA ALA A 168 -24.17 -2.58 -21.07
C ALA A 168 -24.38 -4.05 -20.69
N LEU A 169 -23.48 -4.63 -19.90
CA LEU A 169 -23.60 -6.00 -19.41
C LEU A 169 -24.82 -6.18 -18.49
N GLU A 170 -25.08 -5.24 -17.57
CA GLU A 170 -26.28 -5.26 -16.72
C GLU A 170 -27.56 -5.23 -17.56
N SER A 171 -27.64 -4.30 -18.52
CA SER A 171 -28.80 -4.19 -19.42
C SER A 171 -29.02 -5.47 -20.24
N ALA A 172 -27.95 -6.08 -20.76
CA ALA A 172 -28.03 -7.33 -21.52
C ALA A 172 -28.48 -8.52 -20.66
N THR A 173 -28.08 -8.55 -19.37
CA THR A 173 -28.53 -9.60 -18.43
C THR A 173 -30.01 -9.47 -18.08
N ILE A 174 -30.55 -8.25 -17.94
CA ILE A 174 -31.96 -8.01 -17.60
C ILE A 174 -32.87 -8.44 -18.76
N VAL A 175 -32.50 -8.08 -20.00
CA VAL A 175 -33.30 -8.36 -21.19
C VAL A 175 -33.19 -9.83 -21.65
N SER A 176 -32.27 -10.62 -21.06
CA SER A 176 -32.05 -12.05 -21.37
C SER A 176 -31.82 -12.33 -22.86
N GLN A 177 -31.11 -11.43 -23.55
CA GLN A 177 -30.78 -11.59 -24.96
C GLN A 177 -29.71 -12.69 -25.15
N LYS A 178 -30.15 -13.89 -25.54
CA LYS A 178 -29.28 -15.06 -25.75
C LYS A 178 -28.16 -14.81 -26.77
N ASN A 179 -28.39 -13.95 -27.74
CA ASN A 179 -27.48 -13.70 -28.86
C ASN A 179 -26.50 -12.53 -28.65
N VAL A 180 -26.62 -11.77 -27.56
CA VAL A 180 -25.86 -10.52 -27.35
C VAL A 180 -25.06 -10.54 -26.03
N LEU A 181 -25.53 -11.31 -25.06
CA LEU A 181 -24.86 -11.47 -23.76
C LEU A 181 -23.42 -12.05 -23.89
N PRO A 182 -23.15 -13.14 -24.64
CA PRO A 182 -21.79 -13.65 -24.82
C PRO A 182 -20.81 -12.62 -25.38
N GLN A 183 -21.28 -11.82 -26.34
CA GLN A 183 -20.51 -10.80 -27.04
C GLN A 183 -20.20 -9.63 -26.11
N THR A 184 -21.17 -9.22 -25.28
CA THR A 184 -20.95 -8.17 -24.29
C THR A 184 -19.95 -8.61 -23.21
N VAL A 185 -19.99 -9.88 -22.79
CA VAL A 185 -19.00 -10.46 -21.86
C VAL A 185 -17.60 -10.47 -22.47
N ASN A 186 -17.45 -10.94 -23.71
CA ASN A 186 -16.15 -10.95 -24.40
C ASN A 186 -15.60 -9.53 -24.56
N LEU A 187 -16.44 -8.58 -24.98
CA LEU A 187 -16.06 -7.18 -25.14
C LEU A 187 -15.57 -6.57 -23.82
N TYR A 188 -16.25 -6.88 -22.71
CA TYR A 188 -15.82 -6.45 -21.37
C TYR A 188 -14.50 -7.09 -20.94
N LEU A 189 -14.35 -8.42 -21.07
CA LEU A 189 -13.14 -9.12 -20.63
C LEU A 189 -11.90 -8.71 -21.44
N ASP A 190 -12.02 -8.59 -22.76
CA ASP A 190 -10.93 -8.14 -23.63
C ASP A 190 -10.52 -6.71 -23.32
N THR A 191 -11.49 -5.82 -23.06
CA THR A 191 -11.22 -4.42 -22.68
C THR A 191 -10.63 -4.29 -21.28
N ALA A 192 -11.02 -5.15 -20.35
CA ALA A 192 -10.49 -5.18 -18.99
C ALA A 192 -9.10 -5.84 -18.91
N LYS A 193 -8.64 -6.53 -19.96
CA LYS A 193 -7.37 -7.27 -19.93
C LYS A 193 -6.14 -6.39 -19.65
N PRO A 194 -5.89 -5.25 -20.32
CA PRO A 194 -4.75 -4.39 -19.98
C PRO A 194 -4.83 -3.89 -18.54
N TYR A 195 -6.04 -3.61 -18.06
CA TYR A 195 -6.29 -3.19 -16.69
C TYR A 195 -5.89 -4.27 -15.67
N ILE A 196 -6.25 -5.52 -15.97
CA ILE A 196 -5.89 -6.70 -15.17
C ILE A 196 -4.38 -6.98 -15.25
N ASP A 197 -3.76 -6.79 -16.41
CA ASP A 197 -2.33 -6.96 -16.60
C ASP A 197 -1.52 -5.95 -15.77
N PHE A 198 -1.98 -4.70 -15.63
CA PHE A 198 -1.36 -3.73 -14.71
C PHE A 198 -1.42 -4.18 -13.24
N ILE A 199 -2.55 -4.74 -12.81
CA ILE A 199 -2.70 -5.30 -11.46
C ILE A 199 -1.78 -6.50 -11.28
N ASP A 200 -1.67 -7.35 -12.29
CA ASP A 200 -0.80 -8.52 -12.23
C ASP A 200 0.68 -8.13 -12.21
N GLU A 201 1.09 -7.13 -13.00
CA GLU A 201 2.46 -6.61 -13.02
C GLU A 201 2.83 -5.97 -11.67
N LEU A 202 1.94 -5.12 -11.13
CA LEU A 202 2.13 -4.49 -9.83
C LEU A 202 2.18 -5.52 -8.70
N SER A 203 1.31 -6.53 -8.73
CA SER A 203 1.29 -7.58 -7.70
C SER A 203 2.43 -8.60 -7.83
N SER A 204 2.95 -8.86 -9.03
CA SER A 204 4.01 -9.85 -9.24
C SER A 204 5.42 -9.27 -9.13
N SER A 205 5.61 -8.02 -9.56
CA SER A 205 6.93 -7.39 -9.66
C SER A 205 7.07 -6.18 -8.75
N GLY A 206 5.98 -5.57 -8.29
CA GLY A 206 5.99 -4.29 -7.58
C GLY A 206 6.29 -3.08 -8.47
N LYS A 207 6.60 -3.29 -9.76
CA LYS A 207 6.80 -2.22 -10.74
C LYS A 207 5.52 -2.06 -11.56
N LEU A 208 5.13 -0.81 -11.78
CA LEU A 208 4.01 -0.46 -12.64
C LEU A 208 4.57 0.18 -13.91
N VAL A 209 4.42 -0.50 -15.05
CA VAL A 209 4.77 0.07 -16.37
C VAL A 209 3.47 0.54 -17.03
N ASP A 210 3.10 1.78 -16.74
CA ASP A 210 1.95 2.44 -17.35
C ASP A 210 2.42 3.58 -18.27
N PRO A 211 2.72 3.29 -19.56
CA PRO A 211 3.26 4.27 -20.50
C PRO A 211 2.26 5.39 -20.83
N TYR A 212 0.96 5.13 -20.69
CA TYR A 212 -0.11 6.07 -21.05
C TYR A 212 -0.76 6.76 -19.85
N GLN A 213 -0.40 6.38 -18.62
CA GLN A 213 -0.91 6.91 -17.36
C GLN A 213 -2.43 6.73 -17.19
N GLU A 214 -2.93 5.56 -17.59
CA GLU A 214 -4.35 5.18 -17.55
C GLU A 214 -4.76 4.47 -16.25
N PHE A 215 -3.81 3.96 -15.47
CA PHE A 215 -4.09 3.26 -14.22
C PHE A 215 -4.25 4.25 -13.03
N PRO A 216 -5.21 4.04 -12.11
CA PRO A 216 -5.45 4.98 -11.00
C PRO A 216 -4.32 5.10 -9.98
N ILE A 217 -3.49 4.05 -9.85
CA ILE A 217 -2.33 4.05 -8.95
C ILE A 217 -1.13 4.59 -9.71
N ARG A 218 -0.42 5.56 -9.14
CA ARG A 218 0.83 6.09 -9.72
C ARG A 218 1.98 5.96 -8.74
N ARG A 219 3.18 5.84 -9.32
CA ARG A 219 4.45 5.87 -8.62
C ARG A 219 5.05 7.28 -8.63
N THR A 220 5.41 7.79 -7.47
CA THR A 220 6.14 9.05 -7.32
C THR A 220 7.59 8.86 -7.79
N ALA A 221 8.07 9.70 -8.71
CA ALA A 221 9.36 9.51 -9.39
C ALA A 221 10.59 9.73 -8.48
N ASP A 222 10.47 10.58 -7.46
CA ASP A 222 11.63 11.11 -6.72
C ASP A 222 11.96 10.34 -5.42
N ILE A 223 11.28 9.22 -5.14
CA ILE A 223 11.42 8.50 -3.86
C ILE A 223 12.20 7.20 -4.05
N ALA A 224 13.39 7.13 -3.45
CA ALA A 224 14.20 5.91 -3.42
C ALA A 224 13.58 4.84 -2.51
N LEU A 225 13.87 3.56 -2.76
CA LEU A 225 13.39 2.42 -1.96
C LEU A 225 13.85 2.43 -0.49
N GLU A 226 14.92 3.15 -0.19
CA GLU A 226 15.47 3.27 1.17
C GLU A 226 14.99 4.54 1.89
N ASP A 227 14.30 5.45 1.19
CA ASP A 227 13.78 6.68 1.79
C ASP A 227 12.65 6.33 2.80
N PRO A 228 12.68 6.84 4.04
CA PRO A 228 11.61 6.65 5.02
C PRO A 228 10.22 7.05 4.52
N ARG A 229 10.14 8.01 3.59
CA ARG A 229 8.87 8.44 2.98
C ARG A 229 8.31 7.42 1.99
N TYR A 230 9.11 6.47 1.53
CA TYR A 230 8.67 5.47 0.55
C TYR A 230 7.40 4.75 0.98
N TRP A 231 7.33 4.25 2.21
CA TRP A 231 6.16 3.47 2.62
C TRP A 231 4.86 4.29 2.59
N LYS A 232 4.94 5.60 2.88
CA LYS A 232 3.78 6.50 2.93
C LYS A 232 3.45 7.12 1.55
N GLU A 233 4.46 7.49 0.76
CA GLU A 233 4.31 8.39 -0.40
C GLU A 233 4.71 7.77 -1.77
N SER A 234 5.26 6.55 -1.80
CA SER A 234 5.75 5.93 -3.05
C SER A 234 4.68 5.65 -4.09
N LEU A 235 3.54 5.11 -3.66
CA LEU A 235 2.36 4.84 -4.47
C LEU A 235 1.18 5.62 -3.91
N TYR A 236 0.50 6.37 -4.77
CA TYR A 236 -0.71 7.12 -4.45
C TYR A 236 -1.81 6.85 -5.46
N ILE A 237 -3.06 7.05 -5.02
CA ILE A 237 -4.27 6.93 -5.85
C ILE A 237 -4.62 8.33 -6.34
N CYS A 238 -4.73 8.51 -7.66
CA CYS A 238 -4.85 9.84 -8.26
C CYS A 238 -6.21 10.50 -8.06
N GLU A 239 -7.30 9.72 -8.01
CA GLU A 239 -8.66 10.25 -7.96
C GLU A 239 -9.54 9.37 -7.05
N SER A 240 -10.26 9.99 -6.12
CA SER A 240 -11.18 9.29 -5.22
C SER A 240 -12.44 8.79 -5.92
N SER A 241 -12.81 9.37 -7.06
CA SER A 241 -13.92 8.92 -7.93
C SER A 241 -13.72 7.49 -8.49
N CYS A 242 -12.48 7.01 -8.50
CA CYS A 242 -12.13 5.64 -8.90
C CYS A 242 -12.44 4.61 -7.80
N LEU A 243 -12.69 5.02 -6.56
CA LEU A 243 -13.02 4.11 -5.45
C LEU A 243 -14.43 3.51 -5.58
N ASP A 244 -15.29 4.05 -6.44
CA ASP A 244 -16.60 3.48 -6.75
C ASP A 244 -16.55 2.50 -7.95
N SER A 245 -15.35 2.19 -8.47
CA SER A 245 -15.14 1.33 -9.64
C SER A 245 -14.98 -0.16 -9.30
N VAL A 246 -14.66 -0.97 -10.33
CA VAL A 246 -14.48 -2.43 -10.35
C VAL A 246 -13.78 -3.01 -9.11
N LEU A 247 -12.77 -2.33 -8.55
CA LEU A 247 -11.98 -2.83 -7.41
C LEU A 247 -12.34 -2.21 -6.06
N GLY A 248 -13.06 -1.10 -6.01
CA GLY A 248 -13.54 -0.52 -4.76
C GLY A 248 -12.42 -0.18 -3.76
N SER A 249 -12.59 -0.59 -2.50
CA SER A 249 -11.60 -0.45 -1.44
C SER A 249 -10.30 -1.24 -1.65
N HIS A 250 -10.28 -2.20 -2.60
CA HIS A 250 -9.12 -3.07 -2.81
C HIS A 250 -7.94 -2.36 -3.46
N TYR A 251 -8.10 -1.14 -4.00
CA TYR A 251 -6.95 -0.33 -4.44
C TYR A 251 -5.98 -0.06 -3.29
N VAL A 252 -6.47 0.15 -2.06
CA VAL A 252 -5.61 0.37 -0.90
C VAL A 252 -4.76 -0.87 -0.62
N SER A 253 -5.41 -2.04 -0.56
CA SER A 253 -4.71 -3.33 -0.38
C SER A 253 -3.76 -3.65 -1.54
N LEU A 254 -4.09 -3.22 -2.77
CA LEU A 254 -3.21 -3.38 -3.92
C LEU A 254 -1.97 -2.48 -3.83
N THR A 255 -2.11 -1.24 -3.34
CA THR A 255 -0.94 -0.37 -3.13
C THR A 255 0.02 -0.93 -2.08
N SER A 256 -0.49 -1.46 -0.97
CA SER A 256 0.37 -2.07 0.06
C SER A 256 1.01 -3.37 -0.40
N ALA A 257 0.28 -4.21 -1.14
CA ALA A 257 0.82 -5.42 -1.76
C ALA A 257 1.88 -5.09 -2.82
N GLY A 258 1.66 -4.07 -3.64
CA GLY A 258 2.63 -3.57 -4.64
C GLY A 258 3.92 -3.08 -3.99
N LYS A 259 3.83 -2.23 -2.95
CA LYS A 259 4.98 -1.77 -2.15
C LYS A 259 5.75 -2.96 -1.56
N SER A 260 5.02 -3.90 -0.93
CA SER A 260 5.60 -5.10 -0.33
C SER A 260 6.38 -5.93 -1.36
N MET A 261 5.81 -6.11 -2.55
CA MET A 261 6.46 -6.87 -3.62
C MET A 261 7.67 -6.14 -4.21
N GLU A 262 7.60 -4.81 -4.36
CA GLU A 262 8.75 -4.04 -4.84
C GLU A 262 9.95 -4.15 -3.86
N HIS A 263 9.69 -4.03 -2.56
CA HIS A 263 10.72 -4.24 -1.55
C HIS A 263 11.23 -5.69 -1.52
N LEU A 264 10.33 -6.68 -1.61
CA LEU A 264 10.73 -8.08 -1.63
C LEU A 264 11.61 -8.39 -2.84
N THR A 265 11.25 -7.90 -4.02
CA THR A 265 12.05 -8.10 -5.24
C THR A 265 13.40 -7.39 -5.14
N HIS A 266 13.48 -6.19 -4.57
CA HIS A 266 14.77 -5.52 -4.31
C HIS A 266 15.64 -6.31 -3.30
N ALA A 267 15.04 -6.79 -2.21
CA ALA A 267 15.77 -7.52 -1.15
C ALA A 267 16.31 -8.87 -1.64
N THR A 268 15.61 -9.47 -2.61
CA THR A 268 15.92 -10.80 -3.14
C THR A 268 16.73 -10.76 -4.44
N GLN A 269 16.95 -9.60 -5.07
CA GLN A 269 17.81 -9.46 -6.25
C GLN A 269 19.24 -10.02 -6.05
N SER A 270 19.71 -10.06 -4.80
CA SER A 270 21.01 -10.64 -4.41
C SER A 270 20.98 -12.17 -4.19
N LYS A 271 19.81 -12.77 -3.95
CA LYS A 271 19.63 -14.22 -3.70
C LYS A 271 18.72 -14.82 -4.77
N LYS A 272 19.28 -15.62 -5.67
CA LYS A 272 18.64 -16.23 -6.87
C LYS A 272 17.34 -17.04 -6.63
N ASP A 273 16.91 -17.24 -5.39
CA ASP A 273 15.82 -18.14 -5.02
C ASP A 273 14.65 -17.39 -4.37
N VAL A 274 13.72 -16.86 -5.16
CA VAL A 274 12.31 -16.73 -4.78
C VAL A 274 11.42 -17.01 -5.99
N LEU A 275 10.37 -17.80 -5.78
CA LEU A 275 9.25 -18.00 -6.70
C LEU A 275 8.63 -16.64 -7.06
N LYS A 276 9.13 -16.02 -8.12
CA LYS A 276 8.37 -14.98 -8.83
C LYS A 276 7.04 -15.62 -9.25
N SER A 277 5.92 -15.03 -8.85
CA SER A 277 4.65 -15.41 -9.46
C SER A 277 4.78 -15.12 -10.96
N LYS A 278 4.47 -16.12 -11.80
CA LYS A 278 4.56 -15.92 -13.25
C LYS A 278 3.57 -14.81 -13.63
N PRO A 279 4.02 -13.73 -14.30
CA PRO A 279 3.11 -12.72 -14.84
C PRO A 279 2.21 -13.37 -15.89
N GLY A 280 0.94 -12.95 -15.93
CA GLY A 280 -0.11 -13.43 -16.84
C GLY A 280 -1.06 -14.50 -16.26
N MET A 281 -0.87 -14.93 -15.01
CA MET A 281 -1.72 -15.99 -14.41
C MET A 281 -3.04 -15.46 -13.83
N LEU A 282 -3.11 -14.17 -13.48
CA LEU A 282 -4.28 -13.60 -12.81
C LEU A 282 -5.49 -13.51 -13.75
N TYR A 283 -5.28 -13.08 -15.00
CA TYR A 283 -6.33 -13.08 -16.03
C TYR A 283 -6.87 -14.50 -16.29
N ALA A 284 -5.99 -15.48 -16.45
CA ALA A 284 -6.39 -16.88 -16.65
C ALA A 284 -7.19 -17.45 -15.47
N SER A 285 -6.79 -17.11 -14.23
CA SER A 285 -7.51 -17.51 -13.01
C SER A 285 -8.90 -16.89 -12.92
N ILE A 286 -9.03 -15.59 -13.23
CA ILE A 286 -10.32 -14.89 -13.24
C ILE A 286 -11.27 -15.54 -14.23
N VAL A 287 -10.81 -15.75 -15.47
CA VAL A 287 -11.62 -16.33 -16.55
C VAL A 287 -12.03 -17.79 -16.25
N HIS A 288 -11.17 -18.57 -15.59
CA HIS A 288 -11.49 -19.92 -15.14
C HIS A 288 -12.51 -19.92 -13.98
N SER A 289 -12.35 -19.01 -13.00
CA SER A 289 -13.24 -18.90 -11.85
C SER A 289 -14.64 -18.34 -12.20
N SER A 290 -14.74 -17.53 -13.24
CA SER A 290 -16.01 -16.97 -13.73
C SER A 290 -16.80 -17.94 -14.61
N GLY A 291 -16.26 -19.14 -14.90
CA GLY A 291 -16.90 -20.13 -15.77
C GLY A 291 -17.04 -19.69 -17.23
N CYS A 292 -16.26 -18.70 -17.67
CA CYS A 292 -16.40 -18.06 -18.98
C CYS A 292 -15.71 -18.81 -20.15
N LEU A 293 -14.96 -19.87 -19.89
CA LEU A 293 -14.37 -20.71 -20.95
C LEU A 293 -14.67 -22.19 -20.72
N GLY A 294 -15.35 -22.81 -21.70
CA GLY A 294 -15.20 -24.23 -21.98
C GLY A 294 -13.79 -24.49 -22.49
N SER A 295 -13.06 -25.36 -21.78
CA SER A 295 -11.74 -25.92 -22.06
C SER A 295 -11.02 -25.45 -23.36
N LYS A 296 -10.01 -24.60 -23.24
CA LYS A 296 -8.91 -24.53 -24.22
C LYS A 296 -7.56 -24.60 -23.50
N LEU A 297 -7.08 -25.83 -23.28
CA LEU A 297 -5.70 -26.31 -23.00
C LEU A 297 -5.88 -27.77 -22.51
N GLU A 298 -5.30 -28.85 -23.04
CA GLU A 298 -4.04 -29.10 -23.76
C GLU A 298 -4.16 -30.38 -24.62
N SER A 299 -3.39 -30.46 -25.72
CA SER A 299 -2.78 -31.72 -26.17
C SER A 299 -1.62 -31.38 -27.13
N LYS A 300 -0.40 -31.57 -26.64
CA LYS A 300 0.85 -31.54 -27.42
C LYS A 300 1.04 -32.92 -28.08
N ALA A 301 0.61 -33.06 -29.33
CA ALA A 301 1.11 -34.07 -30.28
C ALA A 301 0.41 -33.79 -31.61
N ASP A 302 1.20 -33.44 -32.64
CA ASP A 302 0.88 -33.43 -34.09
C ASP A 302 1.40 -32.18 -34.83
N GLU A 303 2.59 -31.72 -34.45
CA GLU A 303 3.25 -30.53 -34.99
C GLU A 303 4.05 -30.78 -36.30
N ALA A 304 3.97 -31.97 -36.90
CA ALA A 304 4.93 -32.37 -37.95
C ALA A 304 4.35 -32.63 -39.36
N ARG A 305 3.02 -32.57 -39.58
CA ARG A 305 2.42 -32.87 -40.90
C ARG A 305 1.57 -31.77 -41.54
N ALA A 306 1.35 -30.65 -40.83
CA ALA A 306 0.57 -29.51 -41.31
C ALA A 306 1.42 -28.34 -41.86
N LEU A 307 2.73 -28.55 -42.08
CA LEU A 307 3.65 -27.47 -42.46
C LEU A 307 3.61 -27.10 -43.96
N GLU A 308 3.19 -27.99 -44.87
CA GLU A 308 3.22 -27.68 -46.31
C GLU A 308 1.95 -26.98 -46.83
N SER A 309 0.81 -27.08 -46.14
CA SER A 309 -0.44 -26.39 -46.50
C SER A 309 -0.57 -25.00 -45.86
N VAL A 310 0.20 -24.74 -44.80
CA VAL A 310 0.20 -23.47 -44.05
C VAL A 310 1.04 -22.39 -44.75
N GLU A 311 2.14 -22.74 -45.42
CA GLU A 311 2.95 -21.77 -46.18
C GLU A 311 2.19 -21.15 -47.35
N LYS A 312 1.35 -21.94 -48.04
CA LYS A 312 0.57 -21.47 -49.20
C LYS A 312 -0.53 -20.49 -48.80
N ILE A 313 -1.17 -20.70 -47.66
CA ILE A 313 -2.22 -19.82 -47.11
C ILE A 313 -1.59 -18.60 -46.40
N SER A 314 -0.41 -18.75 -45.79
CA SER A 314 0.35 -17.64 -45.20
C SER A 314 0.80 -16.64 -46.27
N MET A 315 1.19 -17.11 -47.46
CA MET A 315 1.55 -16.22 -48.57
C MET A 315 0.36 -15.40 -49.09
N GLU A 316 -0.86 -15.96 -49.15
CA GLU A 316 -2.07 -15.25 -49.57
C GLU A 316 -2.56 -14.25 -48.50
N MET A 317 -2.43 -14.59 -47.20
CA MET A 317 -2.74 -13.69 -46.08
C MET A 317 -1.69 -12.57 -45.90
N GLU A 318 -0.42 -12.83 -46.23
CA GLU A 318 0.64 -11.83 -46.26
C GLU A 318 0.52 -10.89 -47.47
N GLU A 319 0.04 -11.38 -48.61
CA GLU A 319 -0.27 -10.53 -49.77
C GLU A 319 -1.47 -9.62 -49.49
N TRP A 320 -2.46 -10.10 -48.71
CA TRP A 320 -3.57 -9.30 -48.21
C TRP A 320 -3.12 -8.27 -47.16
N SER A 321 -2.21 -8.64 -46.24
CA SER A 321 -1.58 -7.72 -45.27
C SER A 321 -0.64 -6.69 -45.91
N ARG A 322 -0.09 -6.98 -47.10
CA ARG A 322 0.71 -6.02 -47.89
C ARG A 322 -0.16 -5.04 -48.70
N LYS A 323 -1.34 -5.47 -49.16
CA LYS A 323 -2.28 -4.63 -49.94
C LYS A 323 -3.17 -3.73 -49.09
N VAL A 324 -3.42 -4.09 -47.82
CA VAL A 324 -4.13 -3.26 -46.84
C VAL A 324 -3.11 -2.78 -45.81
N GLY A 325 -2.60 -1.56 -46.01
CA GLY A 325 -1.44 -1.02 -45.33
C GLY A 325 -1.42 -1.16 -43.79
N CYS A 326 -0.26 -1.58 -43.29
CA CYS A 326 0.34 -1.22 -42.01
C CYS A 326 -0.62 -0.89 -40.84
N TYR A 327 -1.26 -1.90 -40.26
CA TYR A 327 -1.76 -1.83 -38.89
C TYR A 327 -0.78 -2.58 -37.99
N GLY A 328 0.26 -1.87 -37.56
CA GLY A 328 1.20 -2.35 -36.54
C GLY A 328 0.53 -2.43 -35.18
N LEU A 329 -0.31 -3.44 -34.98
CA LEU A 329 -0.76 -3.83 -33.64
C LEU A 329 0.37 -4.63 -32.99
N ILE A 330 0.71 -4.26 -31.77
CA ILE A 330 1.67 -4.97 -30.90
C ILE A 330 1.29 -6.45 -30.87
N ASN A 331 2.28 -7.32 -31.07
CA ASN A 331 2.20 -8.79 -31.09
C ASN A 331 1.46 -9.37 -29.85
N LEU A 332 0.13 -9.37 -29.86
CA LEU A 332 -0.69 -10.31 -29.13
C LEU A 332 -0.91 -11.50 -30.06
N LYS A 333 -0.25 -12.62 -29.76
CA LYS A 333 -0.39 -13.85 -30.56
C LYS A 333 -1.87 -14.17 -30.75
N PRO A 334 -2.36 -14.32 -32.00
CA PRO A 334 -3.74 -14.70 -32.23
C PRO A 334 -3.99 -16.09 -31.65
N GLY A 335 -5.03 -16.21 -30.82
CA GLY A 335 -5.54 -17.50 -30.38
C GLY A 335 -5.94 -18.34 -31.60
N LYS A 336 -5.61 -19.64 -31.56
CA LYS A 336 -5.84 -20.64 -32.63
C LYS A 336 -7.25 -20.55 -33.25
N LYS A 337 -7.31 -20.72 -34.58
CA LYS A 337 -8.53 -20.83 -35.42
C LYS A 337 -9.54 -21.82 -34.79
N PRO A 338 -10.85 -21.56 -34.88
CA PRO A 338 -11.85 -22.61 -34.71
C PRO A 338 -11.84 -23.48 -35.98
N GLU A 339 -11.55 -24.77 -35.82
CA GLU A 339 -11.81 -25.77 -36.85
C GLU A 339 -13.31 -26.00 -36.97
N ASP A 340 -13.76 -26.21 -38.21
CA ASP A 340 -15.15 -26.50 -38.56
C ASP A 340 -15.64 -27.79 -37.88
N SER A 341 -16.47 -27.65 -36.85
CA SER A 341 -17.40 -28.70 -36.43
C SER A 341 -18.63 -28.04 -35.79
N SER A 342 -19.80 -28.25 -36.42
CA SER A 342 -21.15 -28.08 -35.90
C SER A 342 -21.28 -27.29 -34.59
N SER A 343 -21.70 -26.03 -34.71
CA SER A 343 -22.02 -25.12 -33.62
C SER A 343 -23.16 -25.65 -32.73
N GLU A 344 -22.81 -26.23 -31.58
CA GLU A 344 -23.70 -26.20 -30.42
C GLU A 344 -23.59 -24.83 -29.72
N PRO A 345 -24.69 -24.24 -29.25
CA PRO A 345 -24.68 -22.93 -28.60
C PRO A 345 -24.06 -23.03 -27.20
N TYR A 346 -22.83 -22.55 -27.06
CA TYR A 346 -22.16 -22.37 -25.77
C TYR A 346 -23.05 -21.52 -24.83
N SER A 347 -23.49 -22.09 -23.71
CA SER A 347 -24.32 -21.38 -22.73
C SER A 347 -23.45 -20.48 -21.84
N PHE A 348 -23.27 -19.22 -22.24
CA PHE A 348 -22.73 -18.19 -21.34
C PHE A 348 -23.82 -17.75 -20.36
N THR A 349 -23.66 -18.07 -19.07
CA THR A 349 -24.60 -17.69 -18.01
C THR A 349 -23.99 -16.70 -17.00
N CYS A 350 -22.81 -16.15 -17.28
CA CYS A 350 -22.07 -15.32 -16.34
C CYS A 350 -22.72 -13.94 -16.17
N ARG A 351 -23.06 -13.56 -14.92
CA ARG A 351 -23.63 -12.26 -14.57
C ARG A 351 -22.52 -11.30 -14.10
N LEU A 352 -22.69 -9.99 -14.32
CA LEU A 352 -21.73 -8.97 -13.89
C LEU A 352 -21.28 -9.11 -12.41
N PRO A 353 -22.17 -9.36 -11.42
CA PRO A 353 -21.74 -9.51 -10.03
C PRO A 353 -20.80 -10.70 -9.80
N GLN A 354 -20.94 -11.78 -10.58
CA GLN A 354 -20.05 -12.95 -10.49
C GLN A 354 -18.66 -12.62 -11.02
N ILE A 355 -18.58 -11.89 -12.14
CA ILE A 355 -17.30 -11.45 -12.72
C ILE A 355 -16.60 -10.46 -11.77
N GLN A 356 -17.32 -9.47 -11.27
CA GLN A 356 -16.76 -8.51 -10.31
C GLN A 356 -16.31 -9.19 -9.02
N HIS A 357 -17.09 -10.13 -8.48
CA HIS A 357 -16.71 -10.89 -7.29
C HIS A 357 -15.46 -11.75 -7.54
N ALA A 358 -15.37 -12.41 -8.69
CA ALA A 358 -14.20 -13.19 -9.09
C ALA A 358 -12.93 -12.32 -9.19
N ILE A 359 -13.03 -11.14 -9.81
CA ILE A 359 -11.93 -10.17 -9.90
C ILE A 359 -11.53 -9.70 -8.50
N ARG A 360 -12.48 -9.25 -7.67
CA ARG A 360 -12.20 -8.74 -6.32
C ARG A 360 -11.56 -9.80 -5.43
N ASN A 361 -12.07 -11.05 -5.45
CA ASN A 361 -11.52 -12.14 -4.68
C ASN A 361 -10.10 -12.51 -5.13
N ALA A 362 -9.87 -12.63 -6.45
CA ALA A 362 -8.55 -12.96 -6.99
C ALA A 362 -7.50 -11.89 -6.63
N VAL A 363 -7.89 -10.61 -6.67
CA VAL A 363 -7.03 -9.50 -6.25
C VAL A 363 -6.79 -9.53 -4.75
N ALA A 364 -7.83 -9.69 -3.93
CA ALA A 364 -7.70 -9.73 -2.47
C ALA A 364 -6.80 -10.90 -2.00
N GLU A 365 -6.99 -12.09 -2.56
CA GLU A 365 -6.18 -13.27 -2.25
C GLU A 365 -4.71 -13.03 -2.60
N ARG A 366 -4.43 -12.48 -3.78
CA ARG A 366 -3.06 -12.19 -4.20
C ARG A 366 -2.41 -11.09 -3.37
N CYS A 367 -3.15 -10.04 -3.02
CA CYS A 367 -2.66 -8.99 -2.12
C CYS A 367 -2.29 -9.56 -0.75
N SER A 368 -3.16 -10.39 -0.15
CA SER A 368 -2.90 -11.03 1.14
C SER A 368 -1.70 -11.99 1.09
N GLN A 369 -1.58 -12.79 0.02
CA GLN A 369 -0.43 -13.68 -0.16
C GLN A 369 0.89 -12.90 -0.28
N ASN A 370 0.87 -11.76 -0.97
CA ASN A 370 2.06 -10.93 -1.17
C ASN A 370 2.48 -10.19 0.10
N SER A 371 1.53 -9.61 0.84
CA SER A 371 1.82 -8.99 2.14
C SER A 371 2.36 -10.03 3.13
N ALA A 372 1.76 -11.22 3.17
CA ALA A 372 2.22 -12.32 4.02
C ALA A 372 3.63 -12.81 3.65
N LYS A 373 3.97 -12.92 2.35
CA LYS A 373 5.32 -13.30 1.91
C LYS A 373 6.39 -12.30 2.36
N PHE A 374 6.12 -11.01 2.21
CA PHE A 374 7.08 -9.99 2.63
C PHE A 374 7.20 -9.92 4.16
N LEU A 375 6.08 -10.05 4.88
CA LEU A 375 6.10 -10.12 6.33
C LEU A 375 6.87 -11.34 6.84
N HIS A 376 6.67 -12.51 6.20
CA HIS A 376 7.44 -13.71 6.51
C HIS A 376 8.94 -13.49 6.26
N TYR A 377 9.33 -12.84 5.16
CA TYR A 377 10.72 -12.47 4.90
C TYR A 377 11.29 -11.60 6.03
N LEU A 378 10.55 -10.57 6.48
CA LEU A 378 10.98 -9.71 7.59
C LEU A 378 11.08 -10.45 8.92
N LYS A 379 10.13 -11.32 9.25
CA LYS A 379 10.11 -12.09 10.50
C LYS A 379 11.20 -13.17 10.52
N SER A 380 11.36 -13.94 9.43
CA SER A 380 12.27 -15.10 9.37
C SER A 380 13.70 -14.75 8.95
N VAL A 381 13.89 -13.93 7.90
CA VAL A 381 15.22 -13.64 7.33
C VAL A 381 15.87 -12.44 8.01
N CYS A 382 15.08 -11.41 8.32
CA CYS A 382 15.58 -10.19 8.95
C CYS A 382 15.47 -10.21 10.48
N GLU A 383 14.86 -11.25 11.07
CA GLU A 383 14.64 -11.43 12.51
C GLU A 383 14.07 -10.16 13.17
N LEU A 384 13.01 -9.57 12.57
CA LEU A 384 12.39 -8.33 13.05
C LEU A 384 12.06 -8.38 14.55
N SER A 385 11.47 -9.48 15.02
CA SER A 385 11.12 -9.66 16.43
C SER A 385 12.36 -9.60 17.34
N GLY A 386 13.47 -10.22 16.92
CA GLY A 386 14.72 -10.19 17.68
C GLY A 386 15.35 -8.79 17.75
N GLN A 387 15.24 -7.99 16.68
CA GLN A 387 15.73 -6.61 16.72
C GLN A 387 14.87 -5.69 17.58
N ILE A 388 13.54 -5.84 17.51
CA ILE A 388 12.62 -5.12 18.39
C ILE A 388 12.88 -5.51 19.85
N GLU A 389 13.11 -6.79 20.12
CA GLU A 389 13.46 -7.29 21.45
C GLU A 389 14.77 -6.67 21.94
N VAL A 390 15.82 -6.59 21.11
CA VAL A 390 17.06 -5.90 21.45
C VAL A 390 16.82 -4.43 21.81
N ILE A 391 16.00 -3.72 21.02
CA ILE A 391 15.63 -2.33 21.30
C ILE A 391 14.91 -2.23 22.64
N HIS A 392 13.86 -3.04 22.85
CA HIS A 392 13.10 -3.02 24.10
C HIS A 392 13.99 -3.35 25.30
N ASN A 393 14.85 -4.36 25.19
CA ASN A 393 15.71 -4.79 26.27
C ASN A 393 16.71 -3.71 26.70
N HIS A 394 17.24 -2.92 25.77
CA HIS A 394 18.26 -1.91 26.08
C HIS A 394 17.68 -0.50 26.25
N PHE A 395 16.82 -0.02 25.35
CA PHE A 395 16.21 1.31 25.45
C PHE A 395 15.21 1.42 26.60
N LEU A 396 14.42 0.37 26.87
CA LEU A 396 13.48 0.33 28.00
C LEU A 396 14.09 -0.28 29.27
N MET A 397 15.39 -0.62 29.21
CA MET A 397 16.16 -1.17 30.33
C MET A 397 15.60 -2.48 30.94
N PHE A 398 14.99 -3.35 30.13
CA PHE A 398 14.56 -4.68 30.59
C PHE A 398 15.71 -5.68 30.74
N ALA A 399 16.83 -5.49 30.03
CA ALA A 399 18.06 -6.26 30.27
C ALA A 399 18.70 -5.83 31.58
N GLY A 400 18.13 -6.30 32.69
CA GLY A 400 18.43 -5.87 34.06
C GLY A 400 19.93 -5.84 34.36
N ASP A 401 20.59 -6.98 34.25
CA ASP A 401 22.00 -7.13 34.66
C ASP A 401 22.96 -6.32 33.77
N ILE A 402 22.77 -6.35 32.45
CA ILE A 402 23.58 -5.57 31.49
C ILE A 402 23.44 -4.09 31.76
N MET A 403 22.19 -3.62 31.75
CA MET A 403 21.88 -2.20 31.85
C MET A 403 22.20 -1.70 33.25
N HIS A 404 22.14 -2.55 34.27
CA HIS A 404 22.60 -2.22 35.62
C HIS A 404 24.12 -2.06 35.67
N SER A 405 24.89 -3.00 35.11
CA SER A 405 26.36 -2.89 35.02
C SER A 405 26.77 -1.61 34.29
N PHE A 406 26.20 -1.37 33.10
CA PHE A 406 26.45 -0.15 32.33
C PHE A 406 26.03 1.13 33.08
N ALA A 407 24.84 1.13 33.67
CA ALA A 407 24.33 2.29 34.39
C ALA A 407 25.16 2.59 35.64
N THR A 408 25.61 1.57 36.38
CA THR A 408 26.45 1.74 37.58
C THR A 408 27.80 2.39 37.25
N GLU A 409 28.46 1.97 36.17
CA GLU A 409 29.70 2.60 35.68
C GLU A 409 29.46 4.06 35.27
N MET A 410 28.34 4.34 34.61
CA MET A 410 27.97 5.69 34.22
C MET A 410 27.64 6.58 35.42
N PHE A 411 26.82 6.08 36.35
CA PHE A 411 26.30 6.83 37.49
C PHE A 411 27.39 7.11 38.53
N SER A 412 28.26 6.13 38.83
CA SER A 412 29.38 6.31 39.75
C SER A 412 30.31 7.44 39.28
N LYS A 413 30.61 7.52 37.97
CA LYS A 413 31.41 8.63 37.42
C LYS A 413 30.67 9.95 37.38
N LEU A 414 29.35 9.95 37.16
CA LEU A 414 28.53 11.17 37.22
C LEU A 414 28.49 11.76 38.64
N LEU A 415 28.38 10.91 39.66
CA LEU A 415 28.33 11.31 41.07
C LEU A 415 29.72 11.62 41.67
N SER A 416 30.79 11.27 40.95
CA SER A 416 32.16 11.59 41.34
C SER A 416 32.48 13.09 41.31
N LYS A 417 33.58 13.49 41.97
CA LYS A 417 34.05 14.89 42.01
C LYS A 417 34.48 15.46 40.65
N THR A 418 34.53 14.65 39.60
CA THR A 418 34.95 15.03 38.23
C THR A 418 33.85 14.72 37.19
N PRO A 419 32.76 15.51 37.13
CA PRO A 419 31.62 15.27 36.25
C PRO A 419 31.92 15.50 34.76
N GLU A 420 33.06 16.07 34.38
CA GLU A 420 33.42 16.27 32.96
C GLU A 420 33.87 14.98 32.26
N MET A 421 34.32 13.99 33.04
CA MET A 421 34.92 12.76 32.50
C MET A 421 33.89 11.73 32.01
N TRP A 422 32.63 11.82 32.48
CA TRP A 422 31.61 10.84 32.11
C TRP A 422 30.96 11.14 30.74
N GLN A 423 30.92 12.40 30.30
CA GLN A 423 30.44 12.81 28.97
C GLN A 423 31.50 12.61 27.88
N ASN A 424 32.26 11.51 27.96
CA ASN A 424 33.25 11.12 26.97
C ASN A 424 32.71 9.97 26.11
N LEU A 425 32.66 10.18 24.79
CA LEU A 425 32.11 9.22 23.84
C LEU A 425 32.83 7.86 23.90
N SER A 426 34.16 7.87 24.05
CA SER A 426 34.98 6.66 24.12
C SER A 426 34.69 5.89 25.40
N PHE A 427 34.54 6.58 26.54
CA PHE A 427 34.17 5.96 27.81
C PHE A 427 32.77 5.34 27.74
N LEU A 428 31.77 6.08 27.27
CA LEU A 428 30.39 5.59 27.19
C LEU A 428 30.25 4.38 26.27
N ASN A 429 30.93 4.40 25.10
CA ASN A 429 30.92 3.24 24.21
C ASN A 429 31.72 2.07 24.80
N PHE A 430 32.86 2.32 25.46
CA PHE A 430 33.62 1.25 26.12
C PHE A 430 32.79 0.57 27.22
N ALA A 431 32.20 1.35 28.14
CA ALA A 431 31.36 0.82 29.21
C ALA A 431 30.13 0.06 28.66
N LEU A 432 29.54 0.55 27.57
CA LEU A 432 28.44 -0.16 26.91
C LEU A 432 28.91 -1.48 26.30
N GLN A 433 30.00 -1.50 25.54
CA GLN A 433 30.52 -2.71 24.91
C GLN A 433 31.00 -3.73 25.96
N GLU A 434 31.62 -3.27 27.04
CA GLU A 434 31.97 -4.09 28.19
C GLU A 434 30.71 -4.73 28.79
N ALA A 435 29.68 -3.95 29.10
CA ALA A 435 28.40 -4.47 29.61
C ALA A 435 27.75 -5.49 28.65
N LEU A 436 27.77 -5.21 27.34
CA LEU A 436 27.23 -6.12 26.31
C LEU A 436 28.03 -7.44 26.22
N SER A 437 29.33 -7.42 26.52
CA SER A 437 30.19 -8.61 26.47
C SER A 437 29.86 -9.66 27.53
N TRP A 438 29.16 -9.27 28.62
CA TRP A 438 28.71 -10.20 29.66
C TRP A 438 27.62 -11.17 29.16
N HIS A 439 27.01 -10.92 28.00
CA HIS A 439 26.10 -11.87 27.37
C HIS A 439 26.84 -12.97 26.62
N SER A 440 26.83 -14.19 27.19
CA SER A 440 27.37 -15.40 26.55
C SER A 440 26.56 -15.85 25.31
N ILE A 441 25.36 -15.30 25.08
CA ILE A 441 24.46 -15.61 23.96
C ILE A 441 24.05 -14.28 23.31
N ALA A 442 25.01 -13.54 22.76
CA ALA A 442 24.74 -12.24 22.15
C ALA A 442 24.07 -12.41 20.78
N SER A 443 22.88 -11.85 20.60
CA SER A 443 22.29 -11.70 19.27
C SER A 443 23.25 -10.88 18.37
N PRO A 444 23.33 -11.17 17.07
CA PRO A 444 24.24 -10.48 16.16
C PRO A 444 23.92 -8.98 16.02
N PHE A 445 22.78 -8.55 16.57
CA PHE A 445 22.27 -7.18 16.52
C PHE A 445 22.79 -6.28 17.65
N LEU A 446 23.40 -6.82 18.71
CA LEU A 446 23.95 -5.99 19.80
C LEU A 446 25.03 -5.02 19.32
N LYS A 447 25.78 -5.40 18.28
CA LYS A 447 26.80 -4.54 17.64
C LYS A 447 26.24 -3.25 17.03
N ASN A 448 24.93 -3.19 16.79
CA ASN A 448 24.26 -2.02 16.21
C ASN A 448 23.96 -0.96 17.28
N LEU A 449 24.16 -1.26 18.57
CA LEU A 449 23.97 -0.32 19.67
C LEU A 449 25.23 0.55 19.82
N SER A 450 25.02 1.87 19.92
CA SER A 450 26.09 2.84 20.11
C SER A 450 25.63 4.02 20.95
N MET A 451 26.56 4.61 21.70
CA MET A 451 26.34 5.87 22.39
C MET A 451 26.80 7.01 21.48
N ARG A 452 25.99 8.08 21.40
CA ARG A 452 26.31 9.34 20.71
C ARG A 452 26.17 10.50 21.71
N LEU A 453 26.90 11.58 21.47
CA LEU A 453 26.81 12.80 22.25
C LEU A 453 26.30 13.95 21.38
N ARG A 454 25.36 14.74 21.90
CA ARG A 454 24.94 16.00 21.29
C ARG A 454 26.05 17.03 21.49
N ARG A 455 26.33 17.83 20.44
CA ARG A 455 27.31 18.92 20.48
C ARG A 455 26.75 20.11 21.28
N SER A 456 26.71 19.97 22.60
CA SER A 456 26.20 20.97 23.54
C SER A 456 27.22 21.16 24.67
N SER A 457 27.16 22.29 25.38
CA SER A 457 27.99 22.50 26.56
C SER A 457 27.71 21.41 27.61
N PRO A 458 28.73 20.89 28.30
CA PRO A 458 28.54 19.86 29.32
C PRO A 458 27.65 20.41 30.43
N LYS A 459 26.47 19.81 30.61
CA LYS A 459 25.59 20.12 31.73
C LYS A 459 25.95 19.23 32.92
N MET A 460 25.75 19.73 34.14
CA MET A 460 26.06 18.98 35.36
C MET A 460 24.91 18.06 35.78
N TRP A 461 25.23 16.99 36.50
CA TRP A 461 24.27 16.09 37.15
C TRP A 461 23.21 15.54 36.17
N LEU A 462 21.94 15.51 36.57
CA LEU A 462 20.84 14.92 35.78
C LEU A 462 20.62 15.59 34.42
N ASP A 463 21.01 16.86 34.26
CA ASP A 463 20.81 17.57 33.00
C ASP A 463 21.85 17.13 31.96
N GLY A 464 22.97 16.55 32.39
CA GLY A 464 23.97 16.01 31.47
C GLY A 464 23.46 14.82 30.66
N PHE A 465 22.43 14.09 31.13
CA PHE A 465 21.79 13.03 30.34
C PHE A 465 21.13 13.57 29.06
N ASP A 466 20.77 14.87 29.00
CA ASP A 466 20.19 15.48 27.79
C ASP A 466 21.19 15.50 26.62
N ASN A 467 22.50 15.46 26.93
CA ASN A 467 23.58 15.42 25.95
C ASN A 467 23.82 14.00 25.42
N VAL A 468 23.29 12.98 26.08
CA VAL A 468 23.50 11.57 25.74
C VAL A 468 22.40 11.08 24.80
N VAL A 469 22.79 10.39 23.74
CA VAL A 469 21.87 9.77 22.79
C VAL A 469 22.25 8.30 22.64
N PHE A 470 21.32 7.42 23.00
CA PHE A 470 21.44 6.01 22.71
C PHE A 470 20.92 5.74 21.30
N ALA A 471 21.78 5.22 20.44
CA ALA A 471 21.52 5.06 19.02
C ALA A 471 21.58 3.59 18.62
N TYR A 472 20.62 3.16 17.80
CA TYR A 472 20.60 1.85 17.18
C TYR A 472 20.72 2.00 15.66
N SER A 473 21.76 1.42 15.06
CA SER A 473 21.96 1.46 13.61
C SER A 473 21.12 0.38 12.93
N VAL A 474 19.98 0.79 12.36
CA VAL A 474 19.11 -0.08 11.57
C VAL A 474 19.59 -0.12 10.12
N SER A 475 19.60 -1.31 9.52
CA SER A 475 19.82 -1.47 8.08
C SER A 475 18.49 -1.74 7.38
N TRP A 476 18.37 -1.31 6.12
CA TRP A 476 17.25 -1.69 5.26
C TRP A 476 17.16 -3.23 5.17
N PRO A 477 15.95 -3.83 5.16
CA PRO A 477 14.60 -3.25 5.04
C PRO A 477 13.91 -2.91 6.37
N ILE A 478 14.57 -3.10 7.52
CA ILE A 478 13.93 -2.97 8.83
C ILE A 478 13.62 -1.50 9.16
N THR A 479 14.34 -0.56 8.56
CA THR A 479 14.09 0.88 8.64
C THR A 479 12.65 1.28 8.27
N ILE A 480 11.94 0.44 7.50
CA ILE A 480 10.52 0.64 7.17
C ILE A 480 9.64 0.61 8.43
N VAL A 481 9.93 -0.31 9.37
CA VAL A 481 9.19 -0.44 10.63
C VAL A 481 9.84 0.40 11.73
N LEU A 482 11.18 0.35 11.82
CA LEU A 482 11.98 1.09 12.78
C LEU A 482 12.44 2.42 12.18
N THR A 483 11.52 3.38 12.16
CA THR A 483 11.79 4.73 11.66
C THR A 483 12.72 5.51 12.60
N GLU A 484 13.45 6.49 12.06
CA GLU A 484 14.27 7.41 12.86
C GLU A 484 13.43 8.16 13.90
N THR A 485 12.17 8.48 13.57
CA THR A 485 11.22 9.10 14.49
C THR A 485 10.93 8.20 15.69
N SER A 486 10.65 6.91 15.49
CA SER A 486 10.38 5.98 16.59
C SER A 486 11.62 5.78 17.48
N LEU A 487 12.81 5.67 16.88
CA LEU A 487 14.07 5.56 17.64
C LEU A 487 14.36 6.83 18.47
N SER A 488 14.02 8.01 17.96
CA SER A 488 14.16 9.26 18.72
C SER A 488 13.26 9.30 19.96
N LEU A 489 12.03 8.78 19.84
CA LEU A 489 11.08 8.67 20.95
C LEU A 489 11.58 7.65 21.99
N TYR A 490 12.09 6.49 21.55
CA TYR A 490 12.74 5.54 22.44
C TYR A 490 13.93 6.15 23.18
N ASN A 491 14.75 6.96 22.51
CA ASN A 491 15.85 7.65 23.18
C ASN A 491 15.36 8.64 24.25
N CYS A 492 14.28 9.38 23.99
CA CYS A 492 13.67 10.26 24.99
C CYS A 492 13.19 9.47 26.22
N ILE A 493 12.56 8.30 26.00
CA ILE A 493 12.16 7.39 27.09
C ILE A 493 13.41 6.92 27.84
N PHE A 494 14.43 6.40 27.15
CA PHE A 494 15.68 5.94 27.75
C PHE A 494 16.34 7.00 28.64
N VAL A 495 16.46 8.23 28.16
CA VAL A 495 17.04 9.35 28.92
C VAL A 495 16.23 9.62 30.20
N PHE A 496 14.90 9.57 30.12
CA PHE A 496 14.05 9.72 31.30
C PHE A 496 14.24 8.58 32.30
N LEU A 497 14.33 7.32 31.84
CA LEU A 497 14.62 6.17 32.69
C LEU A 497 15.99 6.29 33.37
N CYS A 498 17.02 6.74 32.65
CA CYS A 498 18.34 7.03 33.19
C CYS A 498 18.28 8.03 34.34
N LYS A 499 17.51 9.13 34.21
CA LYS A 499 17.38 10.14 35.28
C LYS A 499 16.75 9.54 36.55
N VAL A 500 15.70 8.73 36.39
CA VAL A 500 15.01 8.06 37.51
C VAL A 500 15.94 7.03 38.18
N LYS A 501 16.60 6.18 37.40
CA LYS A 501 17.53 5.18 37.93
C LYS A 501 18.77 5.81 38.56
N CYS A 502 19.28 6.91 38.01
CA CYS A 502 20.41 7.64 38.59
C CYS A 502 20.05 8.21 39.97
N ALA A 503 18.87 8.81 40.11
CA ALA A 503 18.40 9.32 41.40
C ALA A 503 18.20 8.19 42.43
N LYS A 504 17.67 7.04 41.99
CA LYS A 504 17.55 5.84 42.82
C LYS A 504 18.93 5.33 43.28
N PHE A 505 19.85 5.13 42.33
CA PHE A 505 21.22 4.67 42.61
C PHE A 505 21.94 5.60 43.59
N ALA A 506 21.83 6.92 43.40
CA ALA A 506 22.45 7.91 44.28
C ALA A 506 21.96 7.81 45.74
N LEU A 507 20.70 7.41 45.96
CA LEU A 507 20.18 7.17 47.30
C LEU A 507 20.51 5.79 47.86
N GLU A 508 20.75 4.79 47.00
CA GLU A 508 21.13 3.43 47.39
C GLU A 508 22.60 3.38 47.84
N GLU A 509 23.48 4.12 47.19
CA GLU A 509 24.93 4.19 47.48
C GLU A 509 25.25 4.75 48.87
N LEU A 510 24.38 5.60 49.44
CA LEU A 510 24.62 6.18 50.75
C LEU A 510 24.73 5.07 51.81
N HIS A 511 25.69 5.13 52.74
CA HIS A 511 25.81 4.12 53.79
C HIS A 511 25.73 4.73 55.19
N PHE A 512 25.04 4.05 56.11
CA PHE A 512 24.88 4.52 57.50
C PHE A 512 26.22 4.56 58.25
N GLN A 513 27.19 3.75 57.85
CA GLN A 513 28.55 3.74 58.41
C GLN A 513 29.30 5.05 58.19
N GLU A 514 28.98 5.78 57.11
CA GLU A 514 29.53 7.12 56.83
C GLU A 514 28.97 8.18 57.78
N LEU A 515 27.84 7.87 58.43
CA LEU A 515 27.19 8.71 59.43
C LEU A 515 27.42 8.25 60.87
N CYS A 516 28.28 7.26 61.12
CA CYS A 516 28.52 6.77 62.47
C CYS A 516 29.23 7.83 63.31
N CYS A 517 28.45 8.53 64.14
CA CYS A 517 28.95 9.47 65.14
C CYS A 517 29.95 8.75 66.06
N ARG A 518 31.18 9.28 66.18
CA ARG A 518 32.09 8.85 67.24
C ARG A 518 31.47 9.22 68.59
N GLU A 519 31.79 8.48 69.66
CA GLU A 519 31.21 8.62 71.01
C GLU A 519 31.31 10.05 71.63
N ARG A 520 32.01 10.99 70.98
CA ARG A 520 32.28 12.37 71.43
C ARG A 520 31.55 13.48 70.64
N GLU A 521 30.42 13.18 70.00
CA GLU A 521 29.66 14.17 69.21
C GLU A 521 28.42 14.75 69.94
N THR A 522 28.10 16.02 69.64
CA THR A 522 27.01 16.79 70.25
C THR A 522 25.61 16.22 69.91
N VAL A 523 24.63 16.46 70.79
CA VAL A 523 23.22 16.06 70.58
C VAL A 523 22.66 16.52 69.23
N SER A 524 23.09 17.69 68.75
CA SER A 524 22.70 18.25 67.45
C SER A 524 23.17 17.42 66.24
N LEU A 525 24.37 16.83 66.29
CA LEU A 525 24.91 16.02 65.18
C LEU A 525 24.17 14.69 65.05
N LYS A 526 23.79 14.10 66.19
CA LYS A 526 22.95 12.89 66.23
C LYS A 526 21.54 13.15 65.67
N GLN A 527 20.95 14.31 66.00
CA GLN A 527 19.68 14.74 65.44
C GLN A 527 19.75 14.97 63.92
N ASN A 528 20.82 15.62 63.44
CA ASN A 528 21.05 15.82 62.00
C ASN A 528 21.20 14.50 61.26
N ALA A 529 21.97 13.56 61.81
CA ALA A 529 22.15 12.23 61.24
C ALA A 529 20.82 11.48 61.18
N HIS A 530 20.04 11.46 62.27
CA HIS A 530 18.72 10.81 62.29
C HIS A 530 17.76 11.42 61.26
N PHE A 531 17.72 12.75 61.15
CA PHE A 531 16.85 13.45 60.20
C PHE A 531 17.23 13.15 58.74
N LEU A 532 18.53 13.09 58.42
CA LEU A 532 19.02 12.69 57.10
C LEU A 532 18.64 11.24 56.75
N GLN A 533 18.74 10.33 57.72
CA GLN A 533 18.34 8.93 57.53
C GLN A 533 16.84 8.81 57.22
N LEU A 534 16.00 9.56 57.93
CA LEU A 534 14.55 9.54 57.71
C LEU A 534 14.17 10.20 56.37
N LEU A 535 14.83 11.30 56.00
CA LEU A 535 14.65 11.94 54.69
C LEU A 535 15.06 11.00 53.55
N ARG A 536 16.17 10.28 53.70
CA ARG A 536 16.60 9.25 52.73
C ARG A 536 15.56 8.14 52.62
N PHE A 537 15.08 7.62 53.75
CA PHE A 537 14.06 6.57 53.74
C PHE A 537 12.79 7.01 53.01
N GLN A 538 12.31 8.23 53.26
CA GLN A 538 11.15 8.81 52.58
C GLN A 538 11.39 8.97 51.07
N ALA A 539 12.52 9.55 50.67
CA ALA A 539 12.86 9.76 49.26
C ALA A 539 13.05 8.44 48.51
N LEU A 540 13.72 7.45 49.11
CA LEU A 540 13.96 6.14 48.52
C LEU A 540 12.65 5.33 48.39
N SER A 541 11.77 5.38 49.40
CA SER A 541 10.45 4.74 49.34
C SER A 541 9.59 5.31 48.20
N PHE A 542 9.58 6.64 48.07
CA PHE A 542 8.94 7.33 46.94
C PHE A 542 9.52 6.87 45.59
N LEU A 543 10.85 6.91 45.43
CA LEU A 543 11.49 6.56 44.16
C LEU A 543 11.34 5.08 43.81
N ASN A 544 11.42 4.17 44.78
CA ASN A 544 11.21 2.75 44.55
C ASN A 544 9.79 2.46 44.07
N SER A 545 8.80 3.10 44.69
CA SER A 545 7.40 2.93 44.29
C SER A 545 7.13 3.55 42.90
N PHE A 546 7.70 4.73 42.63
CA PHE A 546 7.60 5.38 41.32
C PHE A 546 8.29 4.55 40.21
N HIS A 547 9.51 4.07 40.46
CA HIS A 547 10.24 3.21 39.53
C HIS A 547 9.53 1.88 39.31
N ALA A 548 8.96 1.26 40.35
CA ALA A 548 8.20 0.02 40.22
C ALA A 548 6.95 0.22 39.34
N CYS A 549 6.16 1.26 39.59
CA CYS A 549 5.01 1.60 38.75
C CYS A 549 5.43 1.83 37.29
N LEU A 550 6.50 2.58 37.06
CA LEU A 550 6.98 2.85 35.72
C LEU A 550 7.47 1.57 35.01
N MET A 551 8.29 0.73 35.66
CA MET A 551 8.85 -0.46 35.01
C MET A 551 7.79 -1.57 34.81
N GLN A 552 6.92 -1.80 35.80
CA GLN A 552 5.97 -2.91 35.79
C GLN A 552 4.62 -2.51 35.17
N GLU A 553 4.02 -1.42 35.64
CA GLU A 553 2.66 -1.06 35.23
C GLU A 553 2.60 -0.30 33.90
N VAL A 554 3.65 0.45 33.54
CA VAL A 554 3.68 1.21 32.27
C VAL A 554 4.43 0.44 31.20
N LEU A 555 5.72 0.15 31.43
CA LEU A 555 6.58 -0.42 30.39
C LEU A 555 6.27 -1.89 30.13
N HIS A 556 6.29 -2.74 31.16
CA HIS A 556 6.13 -4.18 30.99
C HIS A 556 4.72 -4.56 30.51
N SER A 557 3.66 -3.97 31.10
CA SER A 557 2.28 -4.22 30.67
C SER A 557 2.05 -3.86 29.20
N SER A 558 2.58 -2.72 28.74
CA SER A 558 2.45 -2.28 27.36
C SER A 558 3.26 -3.15 26.41
N LYS A 559 4.44 -3.63 26.83
CA LYS A 559 5.26 -4.57 26.05
C LYS A 559 4.50 -5.88 25.79
N LEU A 560 3.86 -6.45 26.82
CA LEU A 560 3.10 -7.70 26.67
C LEU A 560 1.98 -7.58 25.63
N VAL A 561 1.21 -6.49 25.70
CA VAL A 561 0.14 -6.21 24.72
C VAL A 561 0.71 -6.05 23.31
N PHE A 562 1.82 -5.33 23.17
CA PHE A 562 2.49 -5.15 21.88
C PHE A 562 3.02 -6.46 21.32
N ASP A 563 3.62 -7.33 22.15
CA ASP A 563 4.13 -8.62 21.70
C ASP A 563 2.98 -9.50 21.17
N GLU A 564 1.83 -9.52 21.83
CA GLU A 564 0.62 -10.23 21.34
C GLU A 564 0.12 -9.67 20.00
N GLU A 565 0.01 -8.34 19.88
CA GLU A 565 -0.42 -7.67 18.64
C GLU A 565 0.56 -7.90 17.47
N LEU A 566 1.88 -7.89 17.74
CA LEU A 566 2.91 -8.14 16.74
C LEU A 566 2.88 -9.57 16.19
N HIS A 567 2.58 -10.55 17.05
CA HIS A 567 2.40 -11.94 16.64
C HIS A 567 1.10 -12.14 15.84
N GLY A 568 0.01 -11.45 16.22
CA GLY A 568 -1.28 -11.52 15.54
C GLY A 568 -1.36 -10.78 14.19
N ALA A 569 -0.42 -9.87 13.91
CA ALA A 569 -0.41 -9.09 12.68
C ALA A 569 -0.11 -9.93 11.42
N THR A 570 -1.01 -9.83 10.43
CA THR A 570 -0.92 -10.52 9.12
C THR A 570 -0.32 -9.67 8.01
N ASP A 571 -0.36 -8.34 8.16
CA ASP A 571 0.05 -7.37 7.14
C ASP A 571 1.15 -6.46 7.66
N LEU A 572 1.98 -5.90 6.78
CA LEU A 572 3.03 -4.99 7.22
C LEU A 572 2.48 -3.65 7.72
N ASP A 573 1.41 -3.14 7.11
CA ASP A 573 0.79 -1.88 7.55
C ASP A 573 0.27 -1.98 8.99
N THR A 574 -0.26 -3.15 9.38
CA THR A 574 -0.72 -3.38 10.76
C THR A 574 0.45 -3.46 11.73
N VAL A 575 1.58 -4.05 11.33
CA VAL A 575 2.83 -4.05 12.13
C VAL A 575 3.39 -2.64 12.32
N ILE A 576 3.47 -1.85 11.26
CA ILE A 576 3.98 -0.46 11.33
C ILE A 576 3.09 0.36 12.25
N LYS A 577 1.77 0.27 12.07
CA LYS A 577 0.81 0.99 12.90
C LYS A 577 0.88 0.56 14.37
N CYS A 578 0.91 -0.75 14.64
CA CYS A 578 1.05 -1.28 15.99
C CYS A 578 2.32 -0.75 16.68
N HIS A 579 3.45 -0.71 15.97
CA HIS A 579 4.70 -0.16 16.49
C HIS A 579 4.65 1.36 16.73
N GLU A 580 4.12 2.15 15.78
CA GLU A 580 3.93 3.60 15.95
C GLU A 580 3.00 3.91 17.14
N ASP A 581 1.88 3.20 17.25
CA ASP A 581 0.91 3.34 18.34
C ASP A 581 1.51 2.94 19.70
N PHE A 582 2.28 1.85 19.74
CA PHE A 582 2.99 1.41 20.95
C PHE A 582 3.99 2.45 21.45
N VAL A 583 4.85 2.97 20.58
CA VAL A 583 5.86 3.97 20.95
C VAL A 583 5.19 5.27 21.41
N ALA A 584 4.16 5.72 20.69
CA ALA A 584 3.40 6.91 21.06
C ALA A 584 2.69 6.75 22.41
N LYS A 585 2.12 5.57 22.68
CA LYS A 585 1.52 5.21 23.97
C LYS A 585 2.55 5.24 25.08
N LEU A 586 3.70 4.58 24.91
CA LEU A 586 4.78 4.60 25.91
C LEU A 586 5.29 6.02 26.19
N TYR A 587 5.48 6.82 25.14
CA TYR A 587 5.94 8.20 25.27
C TYR A 587 4.95 9.06 26.07
N ARG A 588 3.64 8.89 25.83
CA ARG A 588 2.57 9.54 26.61
C ARG A 588 2.56 9.06 28.06
N GLN A 589 2.58 7.74 28.27
CA GLN A 589 2.53 7.15 29.61
C GLN A 589 3.77 7.46 30.46
N CYS A 590 4.93 7.71 29.85
CA CYS A 590 6.13 8.19 30.53
C CYS A 590 6.10 9.70 30.85
N LEU A 591 4.98 10.40 30.63
CA LEU A 591 4.81 11.84 30.88
C LEU A 591 5.73 12.74 30.04
N LEU A 592 6.16 12.25 28.86
CA LEU A 592 7.05 12.99 27.97
C LEU A 592 6.31 13.88 26.97
N SER A 593 5.01 13.66 26.80
CA SER A 593 4.16 14.48 25.92
C SER A 593 3.98 15.91 26.44
N GLU A 594 3.69 16.83 25.52
CA GLU A 594 3.42 18.26 25.79
C GLU A 594 2.39 18.54 26.90
N PRO A 595 1.23 17.84 27.01
CA PRO A 595 0.28 18.13 28.08
C PRO A 595 0.84 17.89 29.48
N PHE A 596 1.86 17.04 29.64
CA PHE A 596 2.41 16.65 30.95
C PHE A 596 3.66 17.43 31.35
N VAL A 597 4.01 18.52 30.65
CA VAL A 597 5.22 19.31 30.92
C VAL A 597 5.30 19.75 32.38
N GLU A 598 4.24 20.34 32.94
CA GLU A 598 4.22 20.78 34.34
C GLU A 598 4.45 19.65 35.32
N LEU A 599 3.83 18.49 35.08
CA LEU A 599 3.98 17.30 35.92
C LEU A 599 5.40 16.73 35.85
N ARG A 600 5.98 16.69 34.64
CA ARG A 600 7.34 16.25 34.40
C ARG A 600 8.36 17.14 35.11
N GLU A 601 8.22 18.46 35.05
CA GLU A 601 9.14 19.37 35.74
C GLU A 601 9.13 19.17 37.26
N VAL A 602 7.97 18.85 37.85
CA VAL A 602 7.87 18.52 39.28
C VAL A 602 8.60 17.21 39.59
N ILE A 603 8.44 16.16 38.77
CA ILE A 603 9.18 14.91 38.94
C ILE A 603 10.68 15.15 38.80
N LEU A 604 11.13 15.84 37.75
CA LEU A 604 12.55 16.15 37.54
C LEU A 604 13.12 16.94 38.72
N SER A 605 12.36 17.89 39.28
CA SER A 605 12.74 18.62 40.49
C SER A 605 12.90 17.69 41.71
N LEU A 606 12.00 16.71 41.90
CA LEU A 606 12.13 15.69 42.95
C LEU A 606 13.37 14.82 42.76
N LEU A 607 13.67 14.40 41.51
CA LEU A 607 14.89 13.63 41.20
C LEU A 607 16.15 14.47 41.50
N GLN A 608 16.16 15.74 41.13
CA GLN A 608 17.27 16.65 41.43
C GLN A 608 17.47 16.85 42.94
N LEU A 609 16.39 16.89 43.74
CA LEU A 609 16.49 16.94 45.21
C LEU A 609 17.15 15.68 45.79
N CYS A 610 16.94 14.51 45.18
CA CYS A 610 17.59 13.27 45.61
C CYS A 610 19.11 13.31 45.35
N ILE A 611 19.54 13.89 44.22
CA ILE A 611 20.96 14.11 43.94
C ILE A 611 21.56 15.15 44.90
N LYS A 612 20.84 16.24 45.19
CA LYS A 612 21.27 17.23 46.19
C LYS A 612 21.45 16.60 47.58
N LEU A 613 20.55 15.69 47.97
CA LEU A 613 20.67 14.94 49.22
C LEU A 613 21.95 14.08 49.24
N HIS A 614 22.25 13.37 48.14
CA HIS A 614 23.48 12.60 48.01
C HIS A 614 24.74 13.49 48.14
N VAL A 615 24.76 14.64 47.47
CA VAL A 615 25.88 15.60 47.56
C VAL A 615 26.04 16.16 48.97
N LEU A 616 24.95 16.46 49.68
CA LEU A 616 25.02 16.93 51.07
C LEU A 616 25.54 15.84 52.01
N TRP A 617 25.10 14.61 51.83
CA TRP A 617 25.54 13.46 52.64
C TRP A 617 27.06 13.26 52.52
N ASN A 618 27.61 13.35 51.30
CA ASN A 618 29.03 13.16 51.02
C ASN A 618 29.93 14.32 51.50
N ARG A 619 29.38 15.42 52.03
CA ARG A 619 30.16 16.50 52.68
C ARG A 619 30.60 16.14 54.11
N GLY A 620 30.04 15.08 54.69
CA GLY A 620 30.30 14.61 56.06
C GLY A 620 29.50 15.36 57.13
N ILE A 621 29.12 14.67 58.21
CA ILE A 621 28.22 15.18 59.28
C ILE A 621 28.70 16.50 59.88
N GLU A 622 30.01 16.69 60.02
CA GLU A 622 30.62 17.88 60.63
C GLU A 622 30.37 19.17 59.83
N ASN A 623 30.11 19.06 58.53
CA ASN A 623 29.90 20.20 57.63
C ASN A 623 28.42 20.42 57.26
N ILE A 624 27.50 19.69 57.88
CA ILE A 624 26.07 19.75 57.53
C ILE A 624 25.33 20.69 58.49
N LEU A 625 24.80 21.79 57.95
CA LEU A 625 23.89 22.67 58.66
C LEU A 625 22.47 22.10 58.64
N LEU A 626 21.79 22.10 59.79
CA LEU A 626 20.40 21.67 59.89
C LEU A 626 19.45 22.50 58.99
N SER A 627 19.80 23.76 58.71
CA SER A 627 19.06 24.63 57.78
C SER A 627 19.01 24.06 56.36
N ASP A 628 20.10 23.47 55.89
CA ASP A 628 20.22 22.95 54.53
C ASP A 628 19.39 21.67 54.38
N VAL A 629 19.42 20.82 55.41
CA VAL A 629 18.62 19.58 55.42
C VAL A 629 17.13 19.89 55.52
N ARG A 630 16.73 20.86 56.34
CA ARG A 630 15.34 21.35 56.40
C ARG A 630 14.90 21.94 55.08
N SER A 631 15.75 22.72 54.41
CA SER A 631 15.46 23.28 53.09
C SER A 631 15.19 22.18 52.05
N ILE A 632 15.97 21.09 52.03
CA ILE A 632 15.70 19.96 51.14
C ILE A 632 14.38 19.27 51.50
N HIS A 633 14.12 19.02 52.79
CA HIS A 633 12.88 18.38 53.24
C HIS A 633 11.63 19.21 52.87
N ASP A 634 11.63 20.52 53.16
CA ASP A 634 10.52 21.41 52.85
C ASP A 634 10.26 21.49 51.35
N ASN A 635 11.33 21.57 50.55
CA ASN A 635 11.22 21.53 49.10
C ASN A 635 10.70 20.18 48.61
N PHE A 636 11.14 19.06 49.19
CA PHE A 636 10.66 17.73 48.82
C PHE A 636 9.15 17.59 49.09
N ASN A 637 8.68 17.99 50.28
CA ASN A 637 7.27 17.99 50.63
C ASN A 637 6.45 18.91 49.71
N LYS A 638 6.95 20.12 49.42
CA LYS A 638 6.30 21.07 48.52
C LYS A 638 6.11 20.48 47.12
N HIS A 639 7.14 19.86 46.55
CA HIS A 639 7.05 19.25 45.23
C HIS A 639 6.20 17.97 45.25
N HIS A 640 6.24 17.18 46.31
CA HIS A 640 5.40 16.00 46.49
C HIS A 640 3.90 16.36 46.55
N VAL A 641 3.52 17.38 47.32
CA VAL A 641 2.13 17.89 47.38
C VAL A 641 1.70 18.44 46.03
N LYS A 642 2.55 19.21 45.35
CA LYS A 642 2.29 19.71 43.99
C LYS A 642 2.08 18.56 43.00
N PHE A 643 2.90 17.53 43.04
CA PHE A 643 2.78 16.35 42.17
C PHE A 643 1.41 15.68 42.34
N LYS A 644 0.99 15.45 43.59
CA LYS A 644 -0.32 14.87 43.91
C LYS A 644 -1.49 15.76 43.46
N HIS A 645 -1.38 17.08 43.64
CA HIS A 645 -2.40 18.02 43.21
C HIS A 645 -2.54 18.05 41.68
N LEU A 646 -1.42 18.15 40.95
CA LEU A 646 -1.42 18.11 39.49
C LEU A 646 -1.98 16.78 38.99
N ALA A 647 -1.56 15.65 39.55
CA ALA A 647 -2.10 14.35 39.15
C ALA A 647 -3.63 14.27 39.27
N ARG A 648 -4.22 14.80 40.36
CA ARG A 648 -5.69 14.93 40.50
C ARG A 648 -6.31 15.76 39.39
N LEU A 649 -5.70 16.90 39.04
CA LEU A 649 -6.19 17.77 37.97
C LEU A 649 -6.16 17.05 36.61
N TYR A 650 -5.09 16.34 36.28
CA TYR A 650 -5.00 15.59 35.03
C TYR A 650 -6.02 14.44 34.95
N VAL A 651 -6.26 13.74 36.05
CA VAL A 651 -7.32 12.72 36.13
C VAL A 651 -8.70 13.35 35.91
N SER A 652 -8.98 14.50 36.54
CA SER A 652 -10.25 15.22 36.36
C SER A 652 -10.47 15.77 34.94
N ARG A 653 -9.39 16.00 34.19
CA ARG A 653 -9.42 16.48 32.79
C ARG A 653 -9.58 15.35 31.76
N GLY A 654 -9.69 14.10 32.19
CA GLY A 654 -9.96 12.97 31.29
C GLY A 654 -8.71 12.32 30.67
N TYR A 655 -7.51 12.58 31.19
CA TYR A 655 -6.27 11.92 30.72
C TYR A 655 -6.13 10.50 31.28
N VAL A 656 -7.11 9.64 30.98
CA VAL A 656 -7.21 8.25 31.51
C VAL A 656 -6.13 7.33 30.91
N GLU A 657 -5.57 7.63 29.74
CA GLU A 657 -4.59 6.75 29.08
C GLU A 657 -3.23 6.66 29.82
N SER A 658 -2.90 7.66 30.67
CA SER A 658 -1.75 7.64 31.57
C SER A 658 -2.13 7.22 33.00
N SER A 659 -3.24 6.49 33.14
CA SER A 659 -3.89 6.15 34.41
C SER A 659 -2.94 5.54 35.43
N HIS A 660 -1.95 4.73 35.05
CA HIS A 660 -1.09 4.04 36.01
C HIS A 660 -0.24 5.00 36.87
N LEU A 661 0.54 5.90 36.26
CA LEU A 661 1.34 6.88 37.01
C LEU A 661 0.48 7.93 37.73
N LEU A 662 -0.66 8.28 37.15
CA LEU A 662 -1.59 9.22 37.78
C LEU A 662 -2.31 8.57 38.97
N THR A 663 -2.70 7.30 38.86
CA THR A 663 -3.29 6.50 39.96
C THR A 663 -2.27 6.24 41.05
N PHE A 664 -1.01 5.98 40.69
CA PHE A 664 0.10 5.94 41.64
C PHE A 664 0.23 7.26 42.42
N ALA A 665 0.22 8.40 41.73
CA ALA A 665 0.28 9.70 42.38
C ALA A 665 -0.90 9.95 43.34
N LEU A 666 -2.06 9.34 43.07
CA LEU A 666 -3.23 9.40 43.94
C LEU A 666 -3.16 8.44 45.14
N SER A 667 -2.59 7.24 44.96
CA SER A 667 -2.47 6.20 45.99
C SER A 667 -1.35 6.49 46.99
N MET A 668 -0.45 7.43 46.68
CA MET A 668 0.58 7.89 47.62
C MET A 668 -0.05 8.46 48.91
N GLN A 669 0.26 7.84 50.05
CA GLN A 669 -0.05 8.41 51.36
C GLN A 669 0.72 9.72 51.53
N SER A 670 0.08 10.75 52.12
CA SER A 670 0.78 11.98 52.47
C SER A 670 1.88 11.65 53.47
N LEU A 671 3.13 12.03 53.16
CA LEU A 671 4.23 11.96 54.10
C LEU A 671 3.80 12.70 55.38
N GLN A 672 3.80 12.00 56.51
CA GLN A 672 3.55 12.65 57.80
C GLN A 672 4.68 13.68 58.03
N PRO A 673 4.36 14.87 58.56
CA PRO A 673 5.39 15.80 58.98
C PRO A 673 6.27 15.08 59.99
N LEU A 674 7.56 15.16 59.73
CA LEU A 674 8.63 14.61 60.54
C LEU A 674 8.64 15.40 61.86
N GLU A 675 7.87 14.97 62.86
CA GLU A 675 7.93 15.55 64.21
C GLU A 675 9.27 15.16 64.84
N ILE A 676 10.07 16.20 65.18
CA ILE A 676 11.39 16.08 65.81
C ILE A 676 11.23 15.84 67.31
#